data_AF-F0JCA1-F1
#
_entry.id   AF-F0JCA1-F1
#
_cell.length_a   1.000
_cell.length_b   1.000
_cell.length_c   1.000
_cell.angle_alpha   90.00
_cell.angle_beta   90.00
_cell.angle_gamma   90.00
#
_symmetry.space_group_name_H-M   'P 1'
#
loop_
_entity.id
_entity.type
_entity.pdbx_description
1 polymer ?
#
loop_
_entity_poly.entity_id
_entity_poly.type
_entity_poly.pdbx_seq_one_letter_code
_entity_poly.pdbx_strand_id
1 'polypeptide(L)'
;MKRVYCAILVVLSIVAWGVNARAGSITAVWVNNGEDKVVKDELRATNGRDVRNSVWDGKVVHLFAARDEVIDFNAVIESAGGEAGDVRVSMSDLVSDNGGRISSRKAEGDGVFDYRGRNIELFFVRYLKITGLSQLAYTPTYDERHVPEKLQLPYSLPKGKSKGRFADRPNANKFYPDIAEPLEAVGAFSIPKGENQAVWVDIYVPRDAEPGVYKGGLRIEERGGNPVELPVELEVLPLDLPDTYNARTMVWINCEDVYERFTGIRWRDAGVVTPEKREIMDTAWYRYFQMAKRHRIHLITDGMELFYKEQFSRLDKVYDGKLFTAEHAYEGPGYGMPSDVYSVGTYGGWGTLKRKWDRYSKDSMWKNTDKVVKFFKKNYPDVECFLYLKDEPHGEKAYAEVEKWARWVKENPGPGRELQTLCTVSLPRKQRYMPSVDIAFELWGQTDVYEKALAKLKAENGKVMSYNGWRPSAGTFMIEDDGVALRVNGWIQFKHNIDRWFYWAGTNYSNPSFTKFRVNVFKEACTFGRRKSEPHPKYGAWGNGYGNGDGLLFYPGTDTVYPEESCNLLGPIASLRLKLWRRGLQDYEYLRMARAVDPEAVDALVRKMVPKSLWELGVTDKSDPTYVHGGISWSVNPDDWERARRELADIAMGGKK
;
A
#
# COMPACT_ATOMS: atom_id res chain seq x y z
N MET A 1 -41.35 2.03 -86.87
CA MET A 1 -40.10 1.70 -86.13
C MET A 1 -40.18 2.31 -84.75
N LYS A 2 -40.16 1.46 -83.71
CA LYS A 2 -39.68 1.64 -82.32
C LYS A 2 -40.05 2.94 -81.56
N ARG A 3 -40.92 2.81 -80.53
CA ARG A 3 -40.59 2.76 -79.07
C ARG A 3 -40.67 4.17 -78.44
N VAL A 4 -41.07 4.46 -77.19
CA VAL A 4 -41.44 3.68 -75.99
C VAL A 4 -42.03 4.68 -74.96
N TYR A 5 -42.92 4.19 -74.09
CA TYR A 5 -43.50 4.86 -72.91
C TYR A 5 -42.45 5.17 -71.83
N CYS A 6 -42.63 6.26 -71.07
CA CYS A 6 -42.15 6.36 -69.68
C CYS A 6 -42.98 7.36 -68.87
N ALA A 7 -43.89 6.85 -68.05
CA ALA A 7 -44.48 7.54 -66.92
C ALA A 7 -43.58 7.30 -65.70
N ILE A 8 -43.14 8.35 -65.03
CA ILE A 8 -42.39 8.26 -63.77
C ILE A 8 -43.37 8.53 -62.63
N LEU A 9 -43.72 7.45 -61.92
CA LEU A 9 -44.36 7.45 -60.61
C LEU A 9 -43.25 7.42 -59.56
N VAL A 10 -43.09 8.49 -58.78
CA VAL A 10 -42.20 8.49 -57.60
C VAL A 10 -43.02 8.00 -56.40
N VAL A 11 -42.79 6.75 -56.00
CA VAL A 11 -43.21 6.21 -54.71
C VAL A 11 -42.03 6.36 -53.75
N LEU A 12 -42.15 7.28 -52.79
CA LEU A 12 -41.22 7.44 -51.67
C LEU A 12 -41.55 6.39 -50.61
N SER A 13 -40.85 5.25 -50.66
CA SER A 13 -40.85 4.26 -49.58
C SER A 13 -39.90 4.71 -48.48
N ILE A 14 -40.43 5.25 -47.39
CA ILE A 14 -39.69 5.48 -46.15
C ILE A 14 -39.48 4.12 -45.49
N VAL A 15 -38.26 3.59 -45.62
CA VAL A 15 -37.79 2.44 -44.85
C VAL A 15 -37.00 2.99 -43.66
N ALA A 16 -37.71 3.26 -42.57
CA ALA A 16 -37.11 3.58 -41.28
C ALA A 16 -36.55 2.28 -40.67
N TRP A 17 -35.24 2.06 -40.80
CA TRP A 17 -34.55 1.13 -39.90
C TRP A 17 -34.35 1.86 -38.58
N GLY A 18 -35.35 1.74 -37.70
CA GLY A 18 -35.17 2.01 -36.29
C GLY A 18 -34.19 0.99 -35.72
N VAL A 19 -32.90 1.34 -35.67
CA VAL A 19 -31.98 0.67 -34.74
C VAL A 19 -32.45 1.09 -33.35
N ASN A 20 -33.30 0.27 -32.73
CA ASN A 20 -33.57 0.37 -31.30
C ASN A 20 -32.23 0.14 -30.61
N ALA A 21 -31.52 1.23 -30.28
CA ALA A 21 -30.41 1.18 -29.34
C ALA A 21 -30.93 0.54 -28.06
N ARG A 22 -30.42 -0.65 -27.72
CA ARG A 22 -30.77 -1.29 -26.46
C ARG A 22 -30.28 -0.38 -25.33
N ALA A 23 -31.12 -0.16 -24.33
CA ALA A 23 -30.63 0.33 -23.05
C ALA A 23 -29.61 -0.68 -22.53
N GLY A 24 -28.41 -0.21 -22.20
CA GLY A 24 -27.32 -1.02 -21.68
C GLY A 24 -27.65 -1.65 -20.32
N SER A 25 -26.82 -2.59 -19.86
CA SER A 25 -26.96 -3.25 -18.55
C SER A 25 -26.25 -2.49 -17.44
N ILE A 26 -25.39 -1.52 -17.76
CA ILE A 26 -24.82 -0.59 -16.78
C ILE A 26 -25.95 0.31 -16.27
N THR A 27 -26.25 0.23 -14.97
CA THR A 27 -27.35 0.96 -14.35
C THR A 27 -26.92 2.26 -13.71
N ALA A 28 -25.66 2.36 -13.27
CA ALA A 28 -25.07 3.59 -12.75
C ALA A 28 -23.55 3.56 -12.83
N VAL A 29 -22.95 4.76 -12.92
CA VAL A 29 -21.52 4.96 -12.72
C VAL A 29 -21.33 6.16 -11.80
N TRP A 30 -20.49 6.02 -10.78
CA TRP A 30 -20.14 7.08 -9.84
C TRP A 30 -18.70 6.91 -9.35
N VAL A 31 -18.16 7.93 -8.69
CA VAL A 31 -16.74 7.99 -8.31
C VAL A 31 -16.60 8.27 -6.82
N ASN A 32 -15.58 7.68 -6.20
CA ASN A 32 -15.05 8.11 -4.89
C ASN A 32 -13.52 8.20 -4.94
N ASN A 33 -12.89 8.62 -3.85
CA ASN A 33 -11.43 8.75 -3.74
C ASN A 33 -10.71 7.43 -3.39
N GLY A 34 -11.41 6.30 -3.47
CA GLY A 34 -10.87 4.97 -3.17
C GLY A 34 -10.80 4.59 -1.69
N GLU A 35 -10.88 5.55 -0.77
CA GLU A 35 -10.78 5.29 0.68
C GLU A 35 -12.08 4.70 1.26
N ASP A 36 -13.20 4.92 0.58
CA ASP A 36 -14.44 4.19 0.79
C ASP A 36 -14.46 2.91 -0.06
N LYS A 37 -14.06 1.80 0.56
CA LYS A 37 -14.10 0.48 -0.08
C LYS A 37 -15.54 -0.01 -0.24
N VAL A 38 -15.98 -0.16 -1.48
CA VAL A 38 -17.30 -0.67 -1.86
C VAL A 38 -17.20 -2.18 -2.08
N VAL A 39 -18.04 -2.97 -1.40
CA VAL A 39 -18.03 -4.42 -1.59
C VAL A 39 -18.74 -4.79 -2.90
N LYS A 40 -18.35 -5.91 -3.52
CA LYS A 40 -18.72 -6.25 -4.91
C LYS A 40 -20.22 -6.29 -5.20
N ASP A 41 -21.05 -6.62 -4.23
CA ASP A 41 -22.51 -6.72 -4.36
C ASP A 41 -23.26 -5.49 -3.82
N GLU A 42 -22.54 -4.41 -3.52
CA GLU A 42 -23.15 -3.15 -3.09
C GLU A 42 -23.46 -2.25 -4.29
N LEU A 43 -24.75 -2.02 -4.55
CA LEU A 43 -25.23 -1.12 -5.62
C LEU A 43 -25.86 0.12 -4.98
N ARG A 44 -25.11 1.19 -4.80
CA ARG A 44 -25.57 2.36 -4.05
C ARG A 44 -26.43 3.27 -4.91
N ALA A 45 -25.90 3.71 -6.04
CA ALA A 45 -26.57 4.68 -6.91
C ALA A 45 -27.84 4.07 -7.50
N THR A 46 -27.79 2.81 -7.94
CA THR A 46 -28.97 2.09 -8.45
C THR A 46 -30.06 1.95 -7.39
N ASN A 47 -29.69 1.82 -6.11
CA ASN A 47 -30.65 1.74 -4.99
C ASN A 47 -31.02 3.13 -4.43
N GLY A 48 -30.71 4.22 -5.13
CA GLY A 48 -31.10 5.58 -4.76
C GLY A 48 -30.34 6.17 -3.57
N ARG A 49 -29.19 5.60 -3.18
CA ARG A 49 -28.31 6.21 -2.17
C ARG A 49 -27.55 7.39 -2.78
N ASP A 50 -27.33 8.42 -1.98
CA ASP A 50 -26.45 9.52 -2.36
C ASP A 50 -24.99 9.03 -2.39
N VAL A 51 -24.32 9.29 -3.50
CA VAL A 51 -22.93 8.87 -3.76
C VAL A 51 -21.99 10.06 -3.95
N ARG A 52 -22.51 11.29 -3.78
CA ARG A 52 -21.70 12.51 -3.82
C ARG A 52 -20.70 12.53 -2.66
N ASN A 53 -19.52 13.06 -2.94
CA ASN A 53 -18.40 13.16 -2.00
C ASN A 53 -17.45 14.28 -2.47
N SER A 54 -16.31 14.47 -1.79
CA SER A 54 -15.39 15.56 -2.10
C SER A 54 -14.77 15.51 -3.49
N VAL A 55 -14.72 14.33 -4.14
CA VAL A 55 -14.17 14.19 -5.50
C VAL A 55 -15.25 13.97 -6.58
N TRP A 56 -16.52 13.82 -6.20
CA TRP A 56 -17.62 13.54 -7.14
C TRP A 56 -18.87 14.34 -6.78
N ASP A 57 -19.25 15.28 -7.64
CA ASP A 57 -20.43 16.14 -7.43
C ASP A 57 -21.74 15.53 -8.00
N GLY A 58 -21.65 14.33 -8.57
CA GLY A 58 -22.75 13.66 -9.29
C GLY A 58 -22.66 13.77 -10.81
N LYS A 59 -21.72 14.58 -11.33
CA LYS A 59 -21.52 14.82 -12.76
C LYS A 59 -20.05 14.88 -13.15
N VAL A 60 -19.20 15.52 -12.35
CA VAL A 60 -17.79 15.79 -12.64
C VAL A 60 -16.92 15.25 -11.51
N VAL A 61 -15.78 14.67 -11.90
CA VAL A 61 -14.72 14.28 -10.97
C VAL A 61 -13.82 15.48 -10.72
N HIS A 62 -13.69 15.89 -9.46
CA HIS A 62 -12.90 17.05 -9.04
C HIS A 62 -11.66 16.62 -8.25
N LEU A 63 -10.48 16.92 -8.77
CA LEU A 63 -9.20 16.55 -8.18
C LEU A 63 -8.28 17.76 -8.06
N PHE A 64 -7.34 17.70 -7.12
CA PHE A 64 -6.21 18.62 -7.08
C PHE A 64 -4.94 17.88 -6.67
N ALA A 65 -3.80 18.30 -7.20
CA ALA A 65 -2.51 17.68 -6.94
C ALA A 65 -1.34 18.64 -7.14
N ALA A 66 -0.27 18.42 -6.39
CA ALA A 66 1.02 19.03 -6.64
C ALA A 66 1.72 18.30 -7.81
N ARG A 67 2.76 18.91 -8.36
CA ARG A 67 3.68 18.21 -9.26
C ARG A 67 4.44 17.12 -8.52
N ASP A 68 4.83 16.08 -9.24
CA ASP A 68 5.45 14.86 -8.70
C ASP A 68 4.55 14.09 -7.71
N GLU A 69 3.23 14.29 -7.81
CA GLU A 69 2.23 13.56 -7.06
C GLU A 69 1.54 12.53 -7.95
N VAL A 70 1.17 11.39 -7.37
CA VAL A 70 0.16 10.50 -7.98
C VAL A 70 -1.16 10.73 -7.26
N ILE A 71 -2.09 11.40 -7.93
CA ILE A 71 -3.48 11.55 -7.48
C ILE A 71 -4.33 10.43 -8.09
N ASP A 72 -5.43 10.08 -7.44
CA ASP A 72 -6.25 8.97 -7.88
C ASP A 72 -7.74 9.18 -7.63
N PHE A 73 -8.55 8.37 -8.32
CA PHE A 73 -9.97 8.18 -8.03
C PHE A 73 -10.39 6.76 -8.41
N ASN A 74 -11.54 6.33 -7.90
CA ASN A 74 -12.10 5.00 -8.15
C ASN A 74 -13.52 5.12 -8.70
N ALA A 75 -13.71 4.64 -9.93
CA ALA A 75 -15.01 4.55 -10.57
C ALA A 75 -15.70 3.23 -10.20
N VAL A 76 -16.94 3.32 -9.74
CA VAL A 76 -17.80 2.17 -9.41
C VAL A 76 -18.86 2.04 -10.49
N ILE A 77 -18.78 0.97 -11.27
CA ILE A 77 -19.70 0.68 -12.37
C ILE A 77 -20.70 -0.37 -11.88
N GLU A 78 -21.97 -0.01 -11.77
CA GLU A 78 -23.04 -0.88 -11.24
C GLU A 78 -23.82 -1.55 -12.36
N SER A 79 -24.17 -2.83 -12.19
CA SER A 79 -25.04 -3.55 -13.12
C SER A 79 -26.14 -4.31 -12.38
N ALA A 80 -27.31 -3.68 -12.20
CA ALA A 80 -28.40 -4.28 -11.42
C ALA A 80 -29.36 -5.16 -12.23
N GLY A 81 -29.70 -4.74 -13.46
CA GLY A 81 -30.79 -5.34 -14.26
C GLY A 81 -30.40 -6.62 -15.00
N GLY A 82 -29.17 -6.69 -15.50
CA GLY A 82 -28.62 -7.77 -16.31
C GLY A 82 -27.10 -7.83 -16.17
N GLU A 83 -26.42 -8.71 -16.91
CA GLU A 83 -24.96 -8.68 -17.03
C GLU A 83 -24.57 -7.56 -18.01
N ALA A 84 -23.63 -6.68 -17.61
CA ALA A 84 -22.96 -5.77 -18.52
C ALA A 84 -21.77 -6.49 -19.15
N GLY A 85 -21.86 -6.81 -20.44
CA GLY A 85 -20.85 -7.59 -21.14
C GLY A 85 -19.94 -6.73 -22.01
N ASP A 86 -18.68 -7.15 -22.15
CA ASP A 86 -17.68 -6.49 -23.01
C ASP A 86 -17.46 -5.01 -22.63
N VAL A 87 -17.45 -4.75 -21.32
CA VAL A 87 -17.20 -3.44 -20.74
C VAL A 87 -15.76 -3.03 -21.03
N ARG A 88 -15.59 -1.84 -21.59
CA ARG A 88 -14.31 -1.20 -21.86
C ARG A 88 -14.26 0.14 -21.15
N VAL A 89 -13.13 0.43 -20.52
CA VAL A 89 -12.91 1.72 -19.86
C VAL A 89 -11.65 2.34 -20.44
N SER A 90 -11.72 3.61 -20.78
CA SER A 90 -10.60 4.41 -21.29
C SER A 90 -10.66 5.81 -20.70
N MET A 91 -9.52 6.49 -20.67
CA MET A 91 -9.43 7.87 -20.24
C MET A 91 -8.76 8.69 -21.34
N SER A 92 -9.29 9.89 -21.60
CA SER A 92 -8.63 10.83 -22.51
C SER A 92 -7.38 11.42 -21.87
N ASP A 93 -6.57 12.10 -22.69
CA ASP A 93 -5.61 13.06 -22.16
C ASP A 93 -6.33 14.12 -21.32
N LEU A 94 -5.65 14.64 -20.31
CA LEU A 94 -6.06 15.84 -19.61
C LEU A 94 -5.36 17.05 -20.26
N VAL A 95 -6.13 18.06 -20.64
CA VAL A 95 -5.63 19.24 -21.36
C VAL A 95 -6.05 20.51 -20.62
N SER A 96 -5.13 21.44 -20.44
CA SER A 96 -5.39 22.75 -19.85
C SER A 96 -5.59 23.82 -20.92
N ASP A 97 -6.26 24.91 -20.55
CA ASP A 97 -6.55 26.03 -21.47
C ASP A 97 -5.27 26.74 -21.98
N ASN A 98 -4.16 26.63 -21.25
CA ASN A 98 -2.84 27.16 -21.63
C ASN A 98 -2.02 26.19 -22.52
N GLY A 99 -2.59 25.06 -22.94
CA GLY A 99 -1.95 24.10 -23.85
C GLY A 99 -1.12 23.01 -23.18
N GLY A 100 -1.06 22.99 -21.84
CA GLY A 100 -0.49 21.89 -21.07
C GLY A 100 -1.25 20.58 -21.31
N ARG A 101 -0.53 19.46 -21.24
CA ARG A 101 -1.11 18.13 -21.46
C ARG A 101 -0.53 17.09 -20.49
N ILE A 102 -1.41 16.32 -19.86
CA ILE A 102 -1.06 15.09 -19.14
C ILE A 102 -1.65 13.94 -19.94
N SER A 103 -0.78 13.16 -20.58
CA SER A 103 -1.16 12.03 -21.44
C SER A 103 -0.49 10.74 -21.00
N SER A 104 -1.00 9.62 -21.51
CA SER A 104 -0.42 8.31 -21.27
C SER A 104 -0.22 7.59 -22.60
N ARG A 105 0.99 7.11 -22.85
CA ARG A 105 1.24 6.23 -23.99
C ARG A 105 0.49 4.92 -23.80
N LYS A 106 0.10 4.29 -24.92
CA LYS A 106 -0.44 2.94 -24.90
C LYS A 106 0.62 1.96 -24.37
N ALA A 107 0.20 1.01 -23.54
CA ALA A 107 1.01 -0.14 -23.13
C ALA A 107 0.30 -1.46 -23.47
N GLU A 108 1.08 -2.51 -23.65
CA GLU A 108 0.63 -3.88 -23.87
C GLU A 108 1.60 -4.83 -23.16
N GLY A 109 1.08 -5.91 -22.56
CA GLY A 109 1.86 -6.87 -21.80
C GLY A 109 2.77 -6.19 -20.77
N ASP A 110 4.05 -6.58 -20.77
CA ASP A 110 5.09 -6.01 -19.91
C ASP A 110 5.36 -4.51 -20.09
N GLY A 111 4.84 -3.90 -21.16
CA GLY A 111 4.92 -2.46 -21.38
C GLY A 111 4.24 -1.65 -20.28
N VAL A 112 3.41 -2.25 -19.43
CA VAL A 112 2.81 -1.60 -18.25
C VAL A 112 3.83 -1.19 -17.19
N PHE A 113 5.05 -1.76 -17.22
CA PHE A 113 6.14 -1.42 -16.29
C PHE A 113 7.13 -0.39 -16.85
N ASP A 114 6.91 0.10 -18.07
CA ASP A 114 7.65 1.24 -18.58
C ASP A 114 6.85 2.51 -18.26
N TYR A 115 7.29 3.22 -17.23
CA TYR A 115 6.57 4.37 -16.69
C TYR A 115 6.76 5.65 -17.52
N ARG A 116 7.66 5.65 -18.51
CA ARG A 116 7.96 6.83 -19.33
C ARG A 116 6.75 7.23 -20.15
N GLY A 117 6.30 8.47 -19.98
CA GLY A 117 5.11 9.00 -20.64
C GLY A 117 3.84 8.21 -20.33
N ARG A 118 3.78 7.48 -19.20
CA ARG A 118 2.63 6.68 -18.76
C ARG A 118 1.97 7.35 -17.54
N ASN A 119 1.51 8.60 -17.73
CA ASN A 119 1.04 9.42 -16.61
C ASN A 119 -0.35 9.04 -16.12
N ILE A 120 -1.15 8.35 -16.93
CA ILE A 120 -2.51 7.90 -16.58
C ILE A 120 -2.52 6.37 -16.64
N GLU A 121 -2.85 5.73 -15.53
CA GLU A 121 -2.87 4.27 -15.38
C GLU A 121 -4.24 3.82 -14.87
N LEU A 122 -4.87 2.87 -15.56
CA LEU A 122 -6.18 2.32 -15.19
C LEU A 122 -6.00 0.89 -14.68
N PHE A 123 -6.74 0.53 -13.63
CA PHE A 123 -6.66 -0.79 -13.02
C PHE A 123 -8.05 -1.40 -12.83
N PHE A 124 -8.21 -2.63 -13.29
CA PHE A 124 -9.33 -3.48 -12.91
C PHE A 124 -9.11 -3.97 -11.48
N VAL A 125 -10.02 -3.64 -10.58
CA VAL A 125 -9.87 -4.02 -9.18
C VAL A 125 -10.54 -5.36 -8.91
N ARG A 126 -9.75 -6.40 -8.60
CA ARG A 126 -10.30 -7.70 -8.16
C ARG A 126 -10.66 -7.66 -6.69
N TYR A 127 -11.63 -8.51 -6.33
CA TYR A 127 -12.17 -8.59 -4.99
C TYR A 127 -11.86 -9.93 -4.31
N LEU A 128 -11.61 -9.90 -3.00
CA LEU A 128 -11.33 -11.05 -2.15
C LEU A 128 -12.41 -11.22 -1.07
N LYS A 129 -12.84 -12.47 -0.84
CA LYS A 129 -13.89 -12.76 0.14
C LYS A 129 -13.36 -12.72 1.56
N ILE A 130 -13.96 -11.90 2.41
CA ILE A 130 -13.66 -11.83 3.84
C ILE A 130 -14.54 -12.83 4.60
N THR A 131 -13.94 -13.95 5.02
CA THR A 131 -14.66 -15.04 5.71
C THR A 131 -14.48 -15.04 7.23
N GLY A 132 -13.66 -14.12 7.74
CA GLY A 132 -13.43 -13.91 9.16
C GLY A 132 -12.66 -12.61 9.41
N LEU A 133 -12.66 -12.15 10.66
CA LEU A 133 -11.98 -10.90 11.05
C LEU A 133 -10.49 -11.12 11.26
N SER A 134 -9.67 -10.17 10.80
CA SER A 134 -8.24 -10.09 11.11
C SER A 134 -7.99 -9.90 12.61
N GLN A 135 -7.87 -11.01 13.34
CA GLN A 135 -7.66 -11.04 14.79
C GLN A 135 -6.35 -10.33 15.18
N LEU A 136 -5.35 -10.41 14.31
CA LEU A 136 -4.07 -9.72 14.45
C LEU A 136 -4.18 -8.20 14.29
N ALA A 137 -5.32 -7.61 13.98
CA ALA A 137 -5.37 -6.16 13.74
C ALA A 137 -6.37 -5.44 14.65
N TYR A 138 -7.46 -6.13 15.00
CA TYR A 138 -8.60 -5.51 15.68
C TYR A 138 -8.76 -5.97 17.13
N THR A 139 -8.12 -7.06 17.58
CA THR A 139 -8.36 -7.66 18.90
C THR A 139 -9.86 -7.76 19.28
N PRO A 140 -10.74 -8.25 18.37
CA PRO A 140 -12.20 -8.12 18.51
C PRO A 140 -12.78 -8.93 19.67
N THR A 141 -11.95 -9.72 20.36
CA THR A 141 -12.26 -10.40 21.60
C THR A 141 -12.51 -9.45 22.77
N TYR A 142 -12.01 -8.21 22.71
CA TYR A 142 -12.02 -7.28 23.85
C TYR A 142 -12.88 -6.03 23.63
N ASP A 143 -12.85 -5.43 22.44
CA ASP A 143 -13.60 -4.21 22.13
C ASP A 143 -14.07 -4.16 20.67
N GLU A 144 -15.38 -4.04 20.46
CA GLU A 144 -15.95 -4.00 19.11
C GLU A 144 -15.60 -2.72 18.35
N ARG A 145 -15.27 -1.62 19.05
CA ARG A 145 -14.92 -0.33 18.42
C ARG A 145 -13.63 -0.38 17.62
N HIS A 146 -12.80 -1.41 17.82
CA HIS A 146 -11.58 -1.61 17.05
C HIS A 146 -11.85 -2.29 15.69
N VAL A 147 -13.00 -2.92 15.50
CA VAL A 147 -13.39 -3.51 14.22
C VAL A 147 -13.82 -2.38 13.27
N PRO A 148 -13.51 -2.43 11.96
CA PRO A 148 -14.01 -1.45 10.98
C PRO A 148 -15.53 -1.36 11.02
N GLU A 149 -16.09 -0.16 10.87
CA GLU A 149 -17.52 0.12 11.08
C GLU A 149 -18.43 -0.82 10.27
N LYS A 150 -18.09 -1.04 8.99
CA LYS A 150 -18.82 -1.92 8.07
C LYS A 150 -18.83 -3.40 8.48
N LEU A 151 -17.99 -3.77 9.45
CA LEU A 151 -17.94 -5.11 10.02
C LEU A 151 -18.33 -5.13 11.49
N GLN A 152 -18.68 -4.01 12.14
CA GLN A 152 -19.04 -4.00 13.55
C GLN A 152 -20.37 -4.71 13.83
N LEU A 153 -20.44 -5.37 14.97
CA LEU A 153 -21.68 -5.75 15.63
C LEU A 153 -22.20 -4.59 16.50
N PRO A 154 -23.51 -4.53 16.81
CA PRO A 154 -24.00 -3.66 17.87
C PRO A 154 -23.26 -3.91 19.19
N TYR A 155 -22.85 -2.83 19.86
CA TYR A 155 -22.10 -2.89 21.11
C TYR A 155 -22.63 -1.91 22.16
N SER A 156 -22.20 -2.12 23.40
CA SER A 156 -22.57 -1.30 24.56
C SER A 156 -21.36 -0.61 25.18
N LEU A 157 -21.54 0.66 25.54
CA LEU A 157 -20.56 1.46 26.28
C LEU A 157 -20.64 1.20 27.79
N PRO A 158 -19.56 1.47 28.55
CA PRO A 158 -18.30 2.08 28.13
C PRO A 158 -17.25 1.11 27.55
N LYS A 159 -17.49 -0.22 27.61
CA LYS A 159 -16.48 -1.25 27.27
C LYS A 159 -16.52 -1.77 25.82
N GLY A 160 -17.35 -1.22 24.95
CA GLY A 160 -17.48 -1.67 23.56
C GLY A 160 -17.91 -3.13 23.42
N LYS A 161 -18.68 -3.65 24.38
CA LYS A 161 -19.04 -5.08 24.43
C LYS A 161 -20.13 -5.40 23.41
N SER A 162 -19.82 -6.26 22.44
CA SER A 162 -20.75 -6.74 21.42
C SER A 162 -21.29 -8.15 21.69
N LYS A 163 -22.51 -8.40 21.21
CA LYS A 163 -23.14 -9.73 21.12
C LYS A 163 -23.56 -9.98 19.67
N GLY A 164 -23.46 -11.23 19.23
CA GLY A 164 -23.81 -11.62 17.86
C GLY A 164 -22.82 -12.60 17.26
N ARG A 165 -23.13 -13.04 16.04
CA ARG A 165 -22.35 -13.96 15.22
C ARG A 165 -21.63 -13.19 14.13
N PHE A 166 -20.60 -13.81 13.53
CA PHE A 166 -19.93 -13.23 12.36
C PHE A 166 -20.92 -12.94 11.24
N ALA A 167 -21.88 -13.84 11.00
CA ALA A 167 -22.92 -13.68 9.98
C ALA A 167 -23.86 -12.49 10.20
N ASP A 168 -23.91 -11.92 11.42
CA ASP A 168 -24.77 -10.77 11.73
C ASP A 168 -24.08 -9.43 11.38
N ARG A 169 -22.79 -9.46 11.01
CA ARG A 169 -22.04 -8.25 10.63
C ARG A 169 -22.44 -7.82 9.21
N PRO A 170 -22.61 -6.51 8.94
CA PRO A 170 -23.13 -6.04 7.64
C PRO A 170 -22.35 -6.59 6.44
N ASN A 171 -21.01 -6.58 6.53
CA ASN A 171 -20.15 -7.05 5.45
C ASN A 171 -19.55 -8.46 5.67
N ALA A 172 -20.19 -9.30 6.47
CA ALA A 172 -19.76 -10.69 6.61
C ALA A 172 -19.85 -11.44 5.26
N ASN A 173 -18.80 -12.21 4.94
CA ASN A 173 -18.72 -13.01 3.70
C ASN A 173 -18.84 -12.19 2.40
N LYS A 174 -18.62 -10.87 2.46
CA LYS A 174 -18.58 -10.01 1.28
C LYS A 174 -17.21 -10.00 0.62
N PHE A 175 -17.17 -9.57 -0.63
CA PHE A 175 -15.98 -9.47 -1.45
C PHE A 175 -15.47 -8.02 -1.40
N TYR A 176 -14.25 -7.84 -0.87
CA TYR A 176 -13.61 -6.53 -0.71
C TYR A 176 -12.60 -6.27 -1.83
N PRO A 177 -12.53 -5.04 -2.37
CA PRO A 177 -11.58 -4.68 -3.42
C PRO A 177 -10.15 -4.62 -2.86
N ASP A 178 -9.17 -5.20 -3.54
CA ASP A 178 -7.76 -5.02 -3.16
C ASP A 178 -6.75 -5.18 -4.30
N ILE A 179 -7.00 -5.99 -5.33
CA ILE A 179 -5.98 -6.31 -6.34
C ILE A 179 -6.13 -5.36 -7.52
N ALA A 180 -5.21 -4.41 -7.70
CA ALA A 180 -5.28 -3.42 -8.78
C ALA A 180 -4.53 -3.92 -10.02
N GLU A 181 -5.18 -4.80 -10.80
CA GLU A 181 -4.61 -5.38 -12.01
C GLU A 181 -4.61 -4.34 -13.16
N PRO A 182 -3.48 -4.10 -13.86
CA PRO A 182 -3.45 -3.18 -14.99
C PRO A 182 -4.52 -3.53 -16.02
N LEU A 183 -5.36 -2.55 -16.39
CA LEU A 183 -6.52 -2.79 -17.24
C LEU A 183 -6.11 -3.32 -18.62
N GLU A 184 -4.91 -3.00 -19.10
CA GLU A 184 -4.37 -3.52 -20.36
C GLU A 184 -4.10 -5.03 -20.34
N ALA A 185 -3.86 -5.63 -19.17
CA ALA A 185 -3.73 -7.08 -19.03
C ALA A 185 -5.09 -7.80 -18.99
N VAL A 186 -6.14 -7.09 -18.58
CA VAL A 186 -7.52 -7.61 -18.51
C VAL A 186 -8.25 -7.46 -19.84
N GLY A 187 -8.12 -6.31 -20.49
CA GLY A 187 -8.90 -5.95 -21.67
C GLY A 187 -10.37 -5.66 -21.34
N ALA A 188 -11.28 -6.14 -22.18
CA ALA A 188 -12.70 -6.00 -21.93
C ALA A 188 -13.18 -7.04 -20.90
N PHE A 189 -14.12 -6.66 -20.04
CA PHE A 189 -14.61 -7.51 -18.95
C PHE A 189 -16.14 -7.55 -18.88
N SER A 190 -16.70 -8.47 -18.08
CA SER A 190 -18.13 -8.50 -17.78
C SER A 190 -18.37 -8.14 -16.31
N ILE A 191 -19.48 -7.45 -16.05
CA ILE A 191 -20.00 -7.19 -14.71
C ILE A 191 -21.26 -8.03 -14.53
N PRO A 192 -21.24 -9.05 -13.66
CA PRO A 192 -22.41 -9.87 -13.40
C PRO A 192 -23.60 -9.07 -12.91
N LYS A 193 -24.80 -9.57 -13.19
CA LYS A 193 -26.04 -9.00 -12.66
C LYS A 193 -25.99 -8.97 -11.13
N GLY A 194 -26.32 -7.81 -10.56
CA GLY A 194 -26.37 -7.58 -9.12
C GLY A 194 -25.02 -7.20 -8.51
N GLU A 195 -24.00 -6.97 -9.32
CA GLU A 195 -22.64 -6.63 -8.87
C GLU A 195 -22.19 -5.26 -9.39
N ASN A 196 -21.19 -4.70 -8.72
CA ASN A 196 -20.39 -3.60 -9.22
C ASN A 196 -18.99 -4.07 -9.62
N GLN A 197 -18.33 -3.28 -10.46
CA GLN A 197 -16.91 -3.40 -10.74
C GLN A 197 -16.23 -2.05 -10.50
N ALA A 198 -15.21 -2.07 -9.65
CA ALA A 198 -14.33 -0.95 -9.40
C ALA A 198 -13.22 -0.87 -10.47
N VAL A 199 -13.03 0.33 -11.01
CA VAL A 199 -11.91 0.69 -11.88
C VAL A 199 -11.18 1.85 -11.24
N TRP A 200 -9.93 1.59 -10.84
CA TRP A 200 -9.07 2.56 -10.21
C TRP A 200 -8.27 3.33 -11.26
N VAL A 201 -8.10 4.64 -11.06
CA VAL A 201 -7.33 5.51 -11.95
C VAL A 201 -6.23 6.19 -11.14
N ASP A 202 -4.96 5.96 -11.51
CA ASP A 202 -3.83 6.77 -11.05
C ASP A 202 -3.51 7.82 -12.12
N ILE A 203 -3.27 9.07 -11.68
CA ILE A 203 -2.80 10.18 -12.50
C ILE A 203 -1.54 10.72 -11.85
N TYR A 204 -0.39 10.46 -12.46
CA TYR A 204 0.86 11.11 -12.10
C TYR A 204 0.92 12.49 -12.73
N VAL A 205 1.20 13.51 -11.92
CA VAL A 205 1.39 14.89 -12.38
C VAL A 205 2.88 15.13 -12.65
N PRO A 206 3.30 15.29 -13.91
CA PRO A 206 4.71 15.49 -14.25
C PRO A 206 5.32 16.73 -13.59
N ARG A 207 6.64 16.70 -13.37
CA ARG A 207 7.41 17.80 -12.76
C ARG A 207 7.41 19.09 -13.58
N ASP A 208 7.14 19.00 -14.87
CA ASP A 208 7.07 20.12 -15.80
C ASP A 208 5.62 20.52 -16.14
N ALA A 209 4.62 19.94 -15.45
CA ALA A 209 3.23 20.35 -15.63
C ALA A 209 3.03 21.80 -15.15
N GLU A 210 2.47 22.64 -16.02
CA GLU A 210 2.13 24.01 -15.65
C GLU A 210 0.97 24.01 -14.65
N PRO A 211 0.98 24.88 -13.62
CA PRO A 211 -0.18 25.03 -12.74
C PRO A 211 -1.43 25.46 -13.51
N GLY A 212 -2.59 24.94 -13.09
CA GLY A 212 -3.88 25.27 -13.71
C GLY A 212 -4.85 24.08 -13.75
N VAL A 213 -6.02 24.31 -14.33
CA VAL A 213 -7.06 23.28 -14.46
C VAL A 213 -6.87 22.52 -15.77
N TYR A 214 -6.75 21.20 -15.66
CA TYR A 214 -6.70 20.27 -16.77
C TYR A 214 -8.01 19.51 -16.86
N LYS A 215 -8.54 19.33 -18.07
CA LYS A 215 -9.82 18.68 -18.32
C LYS A 215 -9.68 17.50 -19.27
N GLY A 216 -10.44 16.45 -18.99
CA GLY A 216 -10.59 15.29 -19.86
C GLY A 216 -11.81 14.48 -19.45
N GLY A 217 -11.83 13.19 -19.76
CA GLY A 217 -12.94 12.33 -19.38
C GLY A 217 -12.59 10.85 -19.29
N LEU A 218 -13.28 10.17 -18.38
CA LEU A 218 -13.35 8.71 -18.32
C LEU A 218 -14.53 8.24 -19.16
N ARG A 219 -14.28 7.36 -20.13
CA ARG A 219 -15.28 6.79 -21.01
C ARG A 219 -15.46 5.32 -20.70
N ILE A 220 -16.70 4.92 -20.40
CA ILE A 220 -17.12 3.54 -20.15
C ILE A 220 -18.06 3.13 -21.27
N GLU A 221 -17.76 2.02 -21.93
CA GLU A 221 -18.56 1.44 -23.01
C GLU A 221 -18.93 0.01 -22.64
N GLU A 222 -20.12 -0.44 -23.05
CA GLU A 222 -20.52 -1.85 -22.96
C GLU A 222 -21.13 -2.31 -24.29
N ARG A 223 -21.25 -3.63 -24.49
CA ARG A 223 -21.81 -4.19 -25.71
C ARG A 223 -23.24 -3.71 -25.96
N GLY A 224 -23.41 -2.88 -26.98
CA GLY A 224 -24.72 -2.44 -27.46
C GLY A 224 -25.41 -1.41 -26.56
N GLY A 225 -24.73 -0.90 -25.53
CA GLY A 225 -25.18 0.22 -24.71
C GLY A 225 -24.60 1.54 -25.20
N ASN A 226 -25.17 2.66 -24.73
CA ASN A 226 -24.59 3.98 -24.98
C ASN A 226 -23.36 4.19 -24.07
N PRO A 227 -22.28 4.77 -24.58
CA PRO A 227 -21.13 5.16 -23.78
C PRO A 227 -21.54 6.10 -22.63
N VAL A 228 -20.97 5.87 -21.45
CA VAL A 228 -21.02 6.80 -20.32
C VAL A 228 -19.72 7.58 -20.29
N GLU A 229 -19.83 8.92 -20.29
CA GLU A 229 -18.68 9.82 -20.19
C GLU A 229 -18.75 10.56 -18.86
N LEU A 230 -17.68 10.47 -18.07
CA LEU A 230 -17.48 11.21 -16.83
C LEU A 230 -16.41 12.27 -17.05
N PRO A 231 -16.75 13.57 -17.07
CA PRO A 231 -15.76 14.62 -17.06
C PRO A 231 -14.84 14.54 -15.85
N VAL A 232 -13.55 14.79 -16.07
CA VAL A 232 -12.52 14.84 -15.03
C VAL A 232 -11.84 16.20 -15.09
N GLU A 233 -11.83 16.91 -13.96
CA GLU A 233 -11.09 18.17 -13.77
C GLU A 233 -10.00 17.96 -12.71
N LEU A 234 -8.76 18.29 -13.08
CA LEU A 234 -7.59 18.23 -12.21
C LEU A 234 -6.96 19.63 -12.09
N GLU A 235 -6.99 20.19 -10.88
CA GLU A 235 -6.24 21.39 -10.52
C GLU A 235 -4.79 21.01 -10.20
N VAL A 236 -3.86 21.34 -11.09
CA VAL A 236 -2.42 21.25 -10.83
C VAL A 236 -2.00 22.49 -10.03
N LEU A 237 -1.56 22.27 -8.79
CA LEU A 237 -1.14 23.32 -7.88
C LEU A 237 0.28 23.81 -8.22
N PRO A 238 0.62 25.07 -7.89
CA PRO A 238 1.99 25.58 -7.95
C PRO A 238 2.86 25.06 -6.78
N LEU A 239 2.80 23.76 -6.52
CA LEU A 239 3.54 23.05 -5.48
C LEU A 239 4.26 21.84 -6.10
N ASP A 240 5.38 21.46 -5.49
CA ASP A 240 6.19 20.31 -5.89
C ASP A 240 6.36 19.37 -4.71
N LEU A 241 5.98 18.10 -4.87
CA LEU A 241 6.40 17.10 -3.92
C LEU A 241 7.89 16.75 -4.13
N PRO A 242 8.65 16.51 -3.05
CA PRO A 242 10.07 16.20 -3.15
C PRO A 242 10.29 14.77 -3.68
N ASP A 243 11.37 14.59 -4.46
CA ASP A 243 11.88 13.27 -4.87
C ASP A 243 12.52 12.50 -3.70
N THR A 244 12.96 13.21 -2.66
CA THR A 244 13.38 12.61 -1.39
C THR A 244 12.16 12.37 -0.53
N TYR A 245 12.10 11.20 0.12
CA TYR A 245 10.95 10.82 0.93
C TYR A 245 11.22 11.17 2.38
N ASN A 246 10.42 12.09 2.94
CA ASN A 246 10.54 12.49 4.33
C ASN A 246 9.71 11.59 5.25
N ALA A 247 8.60 11.06 4.75
CA ALA A 247 7.89 9.94 5.36
C ALA A 247 8.63 8.63 5.05
N ARG A 248 9.74 8.38 5.76
CA ARG A 248 10.58 7.20 5.49
C ARG A 248 9.84 5.91 5.81
N THR A 249 9.98 4.92 4.95
CA THR A 249 9.38 3.60 5.11
C THR A 249 10.42 2.51 4.91
N MET A 250 10.09 1.30 5.34
CA MET A 250 10.75 0.10 4.83
C MET A 250 9.74 -1.04 4.75
N VAL A 251 9.78 -1.82 3.67
CA VAL A 251 8.95 -3.02 3.50
C VAL A 251 9.85 -4.17 3.14
N TRP A 252 9.82 -5.25 3.92
CA TRP A 252 10.60 -6.43 3.56
C TRP A 252 9.91 -7.21 2.43
N ILE A 253 10.68 -7.65 1.44
CA ILE A 253 10.20 -8.59 0.43
C ILE A 253 10.94 -9.92 0.57
N ASN A 254 10.18 -11.01 0.50
CA ASN A 254 10.72 -12.35 0.43
C ASN A 254 11.11 -12.66 -1.02
N CYS A 255 12.41 -12.57 -1.33
CA CYS A 255 12.90 -12.86 -2.66
C CYS A 255 12.66 -14.33 -3.07
N GLU A 256 12.70 -15.28 -2.14
CA GLU A 256 12.45 -16.69 -2.46
C GLU A 256 11.00 -16.90 -2.93
N ASP A 257 10.04 -16.27 -2.26
CA ASP A 257 8.62 -16.33 -2.65
C ASP A 257 8.41 -15.69 -4.02
N VAL A 258 9.02 -14.53 -4.30
CA VAL A 258 8.96 -13.88 -5.62
C VAL A 258 9.52 -14.81 -6.67
N TYR A 259 10.72 -15.37 -6.48
CA TYR A 259 11.33 -16.24 -7.48
C TYR A 259 10.52 -17.50 -7.75
N GLU A 260 9.97 -18.14 -6.71
CA GLU A 260 9.12 -19.32 -6.88
C GLU A 260 7.90 -18.99 -7.74
N ARG A 261 7.22 -17.86 -7.49
CA ARG A 261 6.04 -17.46 -8.28
C ARG A 261 6.37 -17.23 -9.75
N PHE A 262 7.46 -16.53 -10.05
CA PHE A 262 7.78 -16.19 -11.44
C PHE A 262 8.44 -17.33 -12.22
N THR A 263 9.05 -18.31 -11.56
CA THR A 263 9.86 -19.33 -12.24
C THR A 263 9.45 -20.77 -12.01
N GLY A 264 8.71 -21.04 -10.93
CA GLY A 264 8.38 -22.38 -10.41
C GLY A 264 9.52 -23.00 -9.61
N ILE A 265 10.68 -22.33 -9.53
CA ILE A 265 11.90 -22.86 -8.91
C ILE A 265 12.01 -22.31 -7.49
N ARG A 266 12.15 -23.21 -6.51
CA ARG A 266 12.48 -22.81 -5.15
C ARG A 266 13.95 -22.45 -5.06
N TRP A 267 14.27 -21.44 -4.27
CA TRP A 267 15.65 -20.99 -4.08
C TRP A 267 16.59 -22.11 -3.59
N ARG A 268 16.09 -23.08 -2.82
CA ARG A 268 16.90 -24.24 -2.37
C ARG A 268 17.33 -25.18 -3.49
N ASP A 269 16.67 -25.09 -4.64
CA ASP A 269 16.98 -25.84 -5.85
C ASP A 269 17.86 -25.00 -6.81
N ALA A 270 18.54 -23.95 -6.30
CA ALA A 270 19.32 -22.97 -7.07
C ALA A 270 20.45 -23.53 -7.94
N GLY A 271 20.83 -24.81 -7.77
CA GLY A 271 21.75 -25.49 -8.69
C GLY A 271 21.22 -25.63 -10.13
N VAL A 272 19.97 -25.25 -10.38
CA VAL A 272 19.25 -25.44 -11.65
C VAL A 272 18.83 -24.10 -12.31
N VAL A 273 19.29 -22.94 -11.80
CA VAL A 273 18.90 -21.64 -12.38
C VAL A 273 19.63 -21.39 -13.70
N THR A 274 18.93 -21.52 -14.83
CA THR A 274 19.43 -21.15 -16.15
C THR A 274 19.61 -19.63 -16.27
N PRO A 275 20.45 -19.13 -17.22
CA PRO A 275 20.55 -17.71 -17.49
C PRO A 275 19.19 -17.03 -17.75
N GLU A 276 18.27 -17.69 -18.49
CA GLU A 276 16.94 -17.11 -18.76
C GLU A 276 16.10 -16.98 -17.48
N LYS A 277 16.13 -18.00 -16.61
CA LYS A 277 15.41 -17.94 -15.33
C LYS A 277 15.98 -16.86 -14.41
N ARG A 278 17.30 -16.63 -14.45
CA ARG A 278 17.93 -15.53 -13.71
C ARG A 278 17.48 -14.16 -14.21
N GLU A 279 17.40 -13.97 -15.52
CA GLU A 279 16.90 -12.73 -16.11
C GLU A 279 15.45 -12.44 -15.72
N ILE A 280 14.59 -13.46 -15.69
CA ILE A 280 13.20 -13.36 -15.17
C ILE A 280 13.20 -12.91 -13.71
N MET A 281 14.00 -13.56 -12.85
CA MET A 281 14.10 -13.22 -11.44
C MET A 281 14.58 -11.78 -11.22
N ASP A 282 15.62 -11.35 -11.93
CA ASP A 282 16.18 -10.01 -11.82
C ASP A 282 15.23 -8.94 -12.33
N THR A 283 14.59 -9.17 -13.49
CA THR A 283 13.62 -8.25 -14.08
C THR A 283 12.41 -8.06 -13.18
N ALA A 284 11.84 -9.16 -12.67
CA ALA A 284 10.76 -9.09 -11.70
C ALA A 284 11.21 -8.29 -10.47
N TRP A 285 12.36 -8.65 -9.88
CA TRP A 285 12.90 -7.99 -8.70
C TRP A 285 13.07 -6.47 -8.89
N TYR A 286 13.63 -6.02 -10.01
CA TYR A 286 13.75 -4.60 -10.34
C TYR A 286 12.39 -3.89 -10.39
N ARG A 287 11.39 -4.52 -11.00
CA ARG A 287 10.03 -3.96 -11.11
C ARG A 287 9.32 -3.87 -9.75
N TYR A 288 9.63 -4.73 -8.77
CA TYR A 288 9.18 -4.54 -7.38
C TYR A 288 9.74 -3.26 -6.77
N PHE A 289 11.03 -2.99 -6.93
CA PHE A 289 11.64 -1.76 -6.44
C PHE A 289 11.08 -0.52 -7.13
N GLN A 290 10.89 -0.56 -8.44
CA GLN A 290 10.30 0.55 -9.19
C GLN A 290 8.84 0.81 -8.78
N MET A 291 8.02 -0.24 -8.62
CA MET A 291 6.65 -0.08 -8.14
C MET A 291 6.63 0.51 -6.72
N ALA A 292 7.47 0.02 -5.81
CA ALA A 292 7.57 0.60 -4.46
C ALA A 292 7.99 2.08 -4.51
N LYS A 293 8.96 2.43 -5.37
CA LYS A 293 9.42 3.81 -5.56
C LYS A 293 8.30 4.73 -6.03
N ARG A 294 7.48 4.30 -7.01
CA ARG A 294 6.26 5.01 -7.46
C ARG A 294 5.24 5.25 -6.33
N HIS A 295 5.32 4.47 -5.25
CA HIS A 295 4.46 4.57 -4.07
C HIS A 295 5.13 5.24 -2.87
N ARG A 296 6.27 5.93 -3.08
CA ARG A 296 7.08 6.56 -2.04
C ARG A 296 7.57 5.58 -0.96
N ILE A 297 7.79 4.32 -1.34
CA ILE A 297 8.18 3.23 -0.45
C ILE A 297 9.57 2.69 -0.78
N HIS A 298 10.35 2.39 0.26
CA HIS A 298 11.63 1.69 0.13
C HIS A 298 11.48 0.21 0.51
N LEU A 299 12.06 -0.67 -0.31
CA LEU A 299 12.09 -2.10 -0.03
C LEU A 299 13.41 -2.50 0.62
N ILE A 300 13.34 -3.49 1.50
CA ILE A 300 14.49 -4.22 2.05
C ILE A 300 14.34 -5.72 1.73
N THR A 301 15.46 -6.43 1.69
CA THR A 301 15.54 -7.87 1.47
C THR A 301 16.13 -8.55 2.71
N ASP A 302 16.64 -9.78 2.59
CA ASP A 302 17.38 -10.45 3.66
C ASP A 302 18.66 -9.72 4.06
N GLY A 303 19.20 -8.87 3.17
CA GLY A 303 20.32 -7.99 3.48
C GLY A 303 21.63 -8.72 3.74
N MET A 304 21.81 -9.88 3.10
CA MET A 304 23.03 -10.67 3.17
C MET A 304 23.85 -10.63 1.88
N GLU A 305 23.38 -9.93 0.84
CA GLU A 305 23.99 -9.86 -0.49
C GLU A 305 25.42 -9.34 -0.42
N LEU A 306 25.76 -8.47 0.54
CA LEU A 306 27.13 -7.96 0.73
C LEU A 306 28.16 -9.07 1.05
N PHE A 307 27.67 -10.23 1.48
CA PHE A 307 28.46 -11.41 1.77
C PHE A 307 28.49 -12.42 0.61
N TYR A 308 27.83 -12.12 -0.52
CA TYR A 308 27.76 -12.90 -1.75
C TYR A 308 28.01 -11.97 -2.95
N LYS A 309 29.26 -11.86 -3.40
CA LYS A 309 29.72 -10.88 -4.41
C LYS A 309 28.83 -10.83 -5.68
N GLU A 310 28.33 -11.97 -6.13
CA GLU A 310 27.47 -12.11 -7.31
C GLU A 310 26.06 -11.51 -7.12
N GLN A 311 25.56 -11.43 -5.88
CA GLN A 311 24.22 -10.91 -5.58
C GLN A 311 24.23 -9.39 -5.36
N PHE A 312 25.34 -8.84 -4.88
CA PHE A 312 25.42 -7.41 -4.56
C PHE A 312 25.44 -6.52 -5.80
N SER A 313 25.99 -6.97 -6.94
CA SER A 313 26.04 -6.15 -8.17
C SER A 313 24.66 -5.72 -8.68
N ARG A 314 23.60 -6.46 -8.34
CA ARG A 314 22.21 -6.11 -8.66
C ARG A 314 21.71 -4.91 -7.83
N LEU A 315 22.20 -4.78 -6.59
CA LEU A 315 21.80 -3.72 -5.67
C LEU A 315 22.42 -2.36 -6.03
N ASP A 316 23.53 -2.34 -6.77
CA ASP A 316 24.22 -1.08 -7.11
C ASP A 316 23.28 -0.10 -7.81
N LYS A 317 22.45 -0.58 -8.75
CA LYS A 317 21.45 0.25 -9.45
C LYS A 317 20.37 0.84 -8.54
N VAL A 318 20.10 0.20 -7.41
CA VAL A 318 19.10 0.66 -6.43
C VAL A 318 19.70 1.73 -5.53
N TYR A 319 20.94 1.55 -5.10
CA TYR A 319 21.61 2.44 -4.15
C TYR A 319 22.40 3.57 -4.81
N ASP A 320 22.61 3.53 -6.13
CA ASP A 320 23.10 4.67 -6.93
C ASP A 320 21.96 5.44 -7.64
N GLY A 321 20.72 4.97 -7.53
CA GLY A 321 19.52 5.62 -8.10
C GLY A 321 19.26 5.33 -9.58
N LYS A 322 20.16 4.66 -10.32
CA LYS A 322 20.01 4.42 -11.76
C LYS A 322 18.77 3.62 -12.13
N LEU A 323 18.33 2.70 -11.26
CA LEU A 323 17.11 1.92 -11.48
C LEU A 323 15.86 2.81 -11.60
N PHE A 324 15.89 4.00 -11.00
CA PHE A 324 14.78 4.95 -10.94
C PHE A 324 14.96 6.07 -11.97
N THR A 325 15.46 5.75 -13.17
CA THR A 325 15.66 6.71 -14.26
C THR A 325 15.06 6.20 -15.58
N ALA A 326 14.96 7.09 -16.56
CA ALA A 326 14.44 6.75 -17.89
C ALA A 326 15.25 5.66 -18.62
N GLU A 327 16.54 5.48 -18.28
CA GLU A 327 17.38 4.38 -18.79
C GLU A 327 16.80 3.01 -18.43
N HIS A 328 16.16 2.90 -17.27
CA HIS A 328 15.54 1.68 -16.77
C HIS A 328 14.01 1.74 -16.87
N ALA A 329 13.48 2.47 -17.85
CA ALA A 329 12.06 2.61 -18.12
C ALA A 329 11.26 3.19 -16.92
N TYR A 330 11.91 4.04 -16.12
CA TYR A 330 11.31 4.67 -14.95
C TYR A 330 11.09 6.17 -15.16
N GLU A 331 9.91 6.62 -14.77
CA GLU A 331 9.52 8.02 -14.60
C GLU A 331 8.51 8.07 -13.45
N GLY A 332 8.53 9.12 -12.63
CA GLY A 332 7.66 9.23 -11.46
C GLY A 332 8.38 9.68 -10.18
N PRO A 333 7.67 9.61 -9.04
CA PRO A 333 8.18 10.05 -7.75
C PRO A 333 9.54 9.47 -7.40
N GLY A 334 10.44 10.34 -6.95
CA GLY A 334 11.78 9.95 -6.54
C GLY A 334 12.69 9.57 -7.70
N TYR A 335 12.49 10.21 -8.86
CA TYR A 335 13.32 10.05 -10.04
C TYR A 335 14.80 10.27 -9.72
N GLY A 336 15.65 9.33 -10.13
CA GLY A 336 17.10 9.37 -9.92
C GLY A 336 17.55 9.22 -8.46
N MET A 337 16.64 9.15 -7.49
CA MET A 337 16.99 9.06 -6.08
C MET A 337 17.17 7.62 -5.62
N PRO A 338 18.27 7.28 -4.92
CA PRO A 338 18.51 5.92 -4.46
C PRO A 338 17.49 5.47 -3.40
N SER A 339 17.50 4.17 -3.09
CA SER A 339 16.89 3.69 -1.85
C SER A 339 17.71 4.16 -0.65
N ASP A 340 17.03 4.58 0.42
CA ASP A 340 17.68 5.23 1.57
C ASP A 340 18.00 4.27 2.73
N VAL A 341 17.69 2.97 2.59
CA VAL A 341 17.77 2.00 3.68
C VAL A 341 18.34 0.64 3.25
N TYR A 342 19.18 0.06 4.11
CA TYR A 342 19.66 -1.32 4.02
C TYR A 342 19.60 -2.00 5.40
N SER A 343 18.84 -3.09 5.48
CA SER A 343 18.72 -3.91 6.70
C SER A 343 19.64 -5.12 6.59
N VAL A 344 20.77 -5.13 7.30
CA VAL A 344 21.71 -6.26 7.27
C VAL A 344 21.12 -7.43 8.06
N GLY A 345 20.94 -8.56 7.39
CA GLY A 345 20.47 -9.80 8.02
C GLY A 345 19.09 -9.67 8.63
N THR A 346 18.13 -9.14 7.86
CA THR A 346 16.73 -8.95 8.28
C THR A 346 16.20 -10.18 9.02
N TYR A 347 15.46 -9.97 10.10
CA TYR A 347 14.96 -11.01 11.01
C TYR A 347 16.05 -11.86 11.70
N GLY A 348 17.29 -11.38 11.77
CA GLY A 348 18.41 -12.13 12.34
C GLY A 348 19.08 -13.10 11.36
N GLY A 349 18.82 -12.96 10.05
CA GLY A 349 19.39 -13.78 8.99
C GLY A 349 20.92 -13.87 9.02
N TRP A 350 21.60 -12.82 9.52
CA TRP A 350 23.06 -12.79 9.69
C TRP A 350 23.58 -13.94 10.56
N GLY A 351 22.84 -14.31 11.62
CA GLY A 351 23.24 -15.35 12.57
C GLY A 351 23.16 -16.77 12.00
N THR A 352 22.56 -16.95 10.82
CA THR A 352 22.49 -18.24 10.12
C THR A 352 23.74 -18.51 9.28
N LEU A 353 24.54 -17.48 8.97
CA LEU A 353 25.76 -17.59 8.19
C LEU A 353 26.95 -18.06 9.04
N LYS A 354 26.83 -19.17 9.76
CA LYS A 354 27.82 -19.65 10.75
C LYS A 354 29.29 -19.61 10.27
N ARG A 355 29.55 -19.82 8.97
CA ARG A 355 30.90 -19.76 8.38
C ARG A 355 31.41 -18.36 8.04
N LYS A 356 30.52 -17.37 7.86
CA LYS A 356 30.85 -15.98 7.49
C LYS A 356 30.66 -15.00 8.65
N TRP A 357 29.64 -15.22 9.48
CA TRP A 357 29.32 -14.41 10.66
C TRP A 357 28.94 -15.33 11.83
N ASP A 358 29.89 -15.54 12.75
CA ASP A 358 29.68 -16.38 13.92
C ASP A 358 29.07 -15.56 15.05
N ARG A 359 27.80 -15.83 15.37
CA ARG A 359 27.04 -15.18 16.45
C ARG A 359 27.58 -15.43 17.85
N TYR A 360 28.53 -16.36 18.02
CA TYR A 360 29.17 -16.65 19.30
C TYR A 360 30.55 -16.00 19.45
N SER A 361 31.08 -15.37 18.40
CA SER A 361 32.40 -14.76 18.38
C SER A 361 32.33 -13.23 18.31
N LYS A 362 32.89 -12.57 19.33
CA LYS A 362 33.03 -11.10 19.37
C LYS A 362 33.88 -10.60 18.21
N ASP A 363 35.00 -11.26 17.92
CA ASP A 363 35.88 -10.91 16.81
C ASP A 363 35.18 -11.03 15.46
N SER A 364 34.32 -12.06 15.30
CA SER A 364 33.50 -12.20 14.09
C SER A 364 32.48 -11.05 13.96
N MET A 365 31.85 -10.64 15.05
CA MET A 365 30.95 -9.48 15.06
C MET A 365 31.70 -8.19 14.66
N TRP A 366 32.86 -7.94 15.24
CA TRP A 366 33.66 -6.75 14.92
C TRP A 366 34.12 -6.74 13.47
N LYS A 367 34.68 -7.85 12.99
CA LYS A 367 35.14 -7.97 11.59
C LYS A 367 34.03 -7.69 10.58
N ASN A 368 32.83 -8.24 10.81
CA ASN A 368 31.72 -8.12 9.86
C ASN A 368 31.03 -6.76 9.93
N THR A 369 30.87 -6.18 11.12
CA THR A 369 30.34 -4.81 11.25
C THR A 369 31.30 -3.78 10.66
N ASP A 370 32.62 -3.94 10.84
CA ASP A 370 33.64 -3.13 10.14
C ASP A 370 33.50 -3.21 8.63
N LYS A 371 33.30 -4.43 8.10
CA LYS A 371 33.12 -4.65 6.65
C LYS A 371 31.89 -3.90 6.14
N VAL A 372 30.75 -4.01 6.83
CA VAL A 372 29.51 -3.31 6.47
C VAL A 372 29.73 -1.80 6.45
N VAL A 373 30.22 -1.22 7.56
CA VAL A 373 30.37 0.24 7.67
C VAL A 373 31.36 0.77 6.64
N LYS A 374 32.52 0.12 6.45
CA LYS A 374 33.50 0.53 5.43
C LYS A 374 32.90 0.50 4.02
N PHE A 375 32.06 -0.50 3.72
CA PHE A 375 31.43 -0.62 2.42
C PHE A 375 30.42 0.52 2.18
N PHE A 376 29.48 0.73 3.10
CA PHE A 376 28.44 1.74 2.91
C PHE A 376 29.01 3.16 2.96
N LYS A 377 29.92 3.48 3.89
CA LYS A 377 30.57 4.79 3.91
C LYS A 377 31.34 5.11 2.63
N LYS A 378 31.93 4.11 1.98
CA LYS A 378 32.69 4.29 0.75
C LYS A 378 31.79 4.47 -0.47
N ASN A 379 30.74 3.65 -0.59
CA ASN A 379 29.98 3.54 -1.84
C ASN A 379 28.62 4.26 -1.76
N TYR A 380 27.99 4.29 -0.60
CA TYR A 380 26.61 4.75 -0.38
C TYR A 380 26.46 5.47 0.98
N PRO A 381 27.15 6.61 1.19
CA PRO A 381 27.26 7.25 2.51
C PRO A 381 25.92 7.75 3.08
N ASP A 382 24.93 8.00 2.22
CA ASP A 382 23.60 8.50 2.60
C ASP A 382 22.58 7.38 2.90
N VAL A 383 22.95 6.11 2.69
CA VAL A 383 22.08 4.97 2.96
C VAL A 383 22.12 4.64 4.45
N GLU A 384 20.95 4.69 5.09
CA GLU A 384 20.77 4.25 6.46
C GLU A 384 20.92 2.72 6.54
N CYS A 385 22.03 2.28 7.13
CA CYS A 385 22.36 0.87 7.27
C CYS A 385 22.33 0.46 8.74
N PHE A 386 21.64 -0.65 9.04
CA PHE A 386 21.58 -1.20 10.40
C PHE A 386 21.66 -2.73 10.39
N LEU A 387 22.13 -3.31 11.50
CA LEU A 387 22.12 -4.76 11.75
C LEU A 387 20.83 -5.17 12.44
N TYR A 388 20.02 -5.98 11.78
CA TYR A 388 18.81 -6.54 12.36
C TYR A 388 19.17 -7.74 13.24
N LEU A 389 19.29 -7.51 14.54
CA LEU A 389 19.83 -8.50 15.48
C LEU A 389 18.93 -9.73 15.61
N LYS A 390 17.63 -9.50 15.85
CA LYS A 390 16.66 -10.58 16.09
C LYS A 390 15.23 -10.06 15.97
N ASP A 391 14.37 -10.89 15.41
CA ASP A 391 12.93 -10.67 15.42
C ASP A 391 12.31 -11.05 16.77
N GLU A 392 11.42 -10.20 17.28
CA GLU A 392 10.59 -10.38 18.47
C GLU A 392 11.16 -11.35 19.54
N PRO A 393 12.31 -11.04 20.18
CA PRO A 393 12.85 -11.91 21.21
C PRO A 393 11.89 -12.03 22.39
N HIS A 394 11.79 -13.22 22.96
CA HIS A 394 10.95 -13.50 24.11
C HIS A 394 11.74 -14.18 25.24
N GLY A 395 11.63 -13.61 26.44
CA GLY A 395 12.27 -14.11 27.66
C GLY A 395 13.69 -13.60 27.87
N GLU A 396 14.13 -13.61 29.14
CA GLU A 396 15.40 -13.02 29.58
C GLU A 396 16.62 -13.56 28.83
N LYS A 397 16.65 -14.86 28.53
CA LYS A 397 17.75 -15.47 27.76
C LYS A 397 17.87 -14.87 26.36
N ALA A 398 16.75 -14.65 25.68
CA ALA A 398 16.75 -14.04 24.35
C ALA A 398 17.14 -12.56 24.41
N TYR A 399 16.66 -11.83 25.42
CA TYR A 399 17.06 -10.44 25.64
C TYR A 399 18.55 -10.29 25.94
N ALA A 400 19.10 -11.13 26.82
CA ALA A 400 20.52 -11.14 27.15
C ALA A 400 21.39 -11.46 25.92
N GLU A 401 20.91 -12.32 25.02
CA GLU A 401 21.60 -12.63 23.77
C GLU A 401 21.65 -11.42 22.81
N VAL A 402 20.52 -10.73 22.61
CA VAL A 402 20.45 -9.53 21.76
C VAL A 402 21.29 -8.40 22.36
N GLU A 403 21.17 -8.16 23.66
CA GLU A 403 21.96 -7.15 24.38
C GLU A 403 23.46 -7.42 24.25
N LYS A 404 23.89 -8.69 24.37
CA LYS A 404 25.29 -9.08 24.17
C LYS A 404 25.77 -8.72 22.76
N TRP A 405 24.99 -9.02 21.72
CA TRP A 405 25.36 -8.69 20.35
C TRP A 405 25.41 -7.19 20.11
N ALA A 406 24.40 -6.45 20.55
CA ALA A 406 24.36 -4.99 20.43
C ALA A 406 25.57 -4.34 21.11
N ARG A 407 25.89 -4.78 22.34
CA ARG A 407 27.05 -4.31 23.08
C ARG A 407 28.37 -4.61 22.37
N TRP A 408 28.51 -5.80 21.78
CA TRP A 408 29.70 -6.11 20.98
C TRP A 408 29.85 -5.14 19.80
N VAL A 409 28.77 -4.76 19.12
CA VAL A 409 28.84 -3.73 18.07
C VAL A 409 29.35 -2.42 18.67
N LYS A 410 28.77 -1.94 19.78
CA LYS A 410 29.19 -0.68 20.44
C LYS A 410 30.64 -0.69 20.92
N GLU A 411 31.14 -1.82 21.38
CA GLU A 411 32.51 -2.00 21.86
C GLU A 411 33.54 -2.18 20.73
N ASN A 412 33.12 -2.22 19.46
CA ASN A 412 34.03 -2.41 18.34
C ASN A 412 35.06 -1.25 18.28
N PRO A 413 36.38 -1.51 18.35
CA PRO A 413 37.38 -0.45 18.24
C PRO A 413 37.50 0.14 16.83
N GLY A 414 37.00 -0.57 15.81
CA GLY A 414 36.96 -0.16 14.41
C GLY A 414 35.70 0.64 14.05
N PRO A 415 35.53 0.98 12.76
CA PRO A 415 34.37 1.73 12.29
C PRO A 415 33.04 1.01 12.49
N GLY A 416 33.02 -0.31 12.68
CA GLY A 416 31.80 -1.08 12.90
C GLY A 416 30.97 -0.64 14.11
N ARG A 417 31.56 0.11 15.06
CA ARG A 417 30.83 0.70 16.21
C ARG A 417 29.73 1.67 15.83
N GLU A 418 29.80 2.22 14.62
CA GLU A 418 28.81 3.16 14.09
C GLU A 418 27.61 2.46 13.47
N LEU A 419 27.67 1.15 13.23
CA LEU A 419 26.54 0.41 12.68
C LEU A 419 25.40 0.39 13.69
N GLN A 420 24.26 0.97 13.34
CA GLN A 420 23.08 0.92 14.19
C GLN A 420 22.57 -0.51 14.31
N THR A 421 21.98 -0.85 15.45
CA THR A 421 21.39 -2.15 15.70
C THR A 421 19.88 -2.05 15.89
N LEU A 422 19.14 -2.97 15.28
CA LEU A 422 17.69 -3.04 15.31
C LEU A 422 17.22 -4.36 15.92
N CYS A 423 16.15 -4.29 16.72
CA CYS A 423 15.40 -5.45 17.18
C CYS A 423 13.91 -5.10 17.26
N THR A 424 13.04 -6.00 16.78
CA THR A 424 11.57 -5.79 16.82
C THR A 424 11.04 -5.97 18.22
N VAL A 425 11.02 -4.87 18.97
CA VAL A 425 10.65 -4.84 20.36
C VAL A 425 10.13 -3.46 20.75
N SER A 426 9.21 -3.38 21.71
CA SER A 426 8.75 -2.10 22.23
C SER A 426 9.87 -1.31 22.89
N LEU A 427 9.81 0.01 22.73
CA LEU A 427 10.77 0.94 23.30
C LEU A 427 10.98 0.76 24.83
N PRO A 428 9.94 0.63 25.69
CA PRO A 428 10.16 0.39 27.11
C PRO A 428 10.89 -0.94 27.40
N ARG A 429 10.60 -1.99 26.63
CA ARG A 429 11.25 -3.30 26.81
C ARG A 429 12.71 -3.26 26.34
N LYS A 430 13.00 -2.56 25.23
CA LYS A 430 14.37 -2.25 24.80
C LYS A 430 15.15 -1.59 25.93
N GLN A 431 14.60 -0.53 26.53
CA GLN A 431 15.31 0.23 27.56
C GLN A 431 15.60 -0.59 28.81
N ARG A 432 14.70 -1.51 29.17
CA ARG A 432 14.85 -2.33 30.36
C ARG A 432 15.87 -3.46 30.19
N TYR A 433 15.86 -4.15 29.05
CA TYR A 433 16.61 -5.40 28.90
C TYR A 433 17.73 -5.36 27.87
N MET A 434 17.68 -4.42 26.92
CA MET A 434 18.60 -4.35 25.79
C MET A 434 19.04 -2.90 25.53
N PRO A 435 19.61 -2.21 26.54
CA PRO A 435 19.96 -0.79 26.43
C PRO A 435 20.94 -0.48 25.31
N SER A 436 21.78 -1.44 24.90
CA SER A 436 22.78 -1.25 23.84
C SER A 436 22.20 -1.23 22.41
N VAL A 437 20.93 -1.62 22.23
CA VAL A 437 20.23 -1.56 20.92
C VAL A 437 19.99 -0.09 20.53
N ASP A 438 20.05 0.25 19.24
CA ASP A 438 19.89 1.64 18.77
C ASP A 438 18.46 1.99 18.38
N ILE A 439 17.82 1.04 17.70
CA ILE A 439 16.51 1.21 17.09
C ILE A 439 15.51 0.31 17.80
N ALA A 440 14.43 0.92 18.27
CA ALA A 440 13.30 0.24 18.86
C ALA A 440 12.01 0.67 18.18
N PHE A 441 10.93 -0.05 18.45
CA PHE A 441 9.64 0.24 17.88
C PHE A 441 8.74 0.91 18.91
N GLU A 442 7.99 1.92 18.46
CA GLU A 442 6.78 2.26 19.16
C GLU A 442 5.82 1.06 19.09
N LEU A 443 5.05 0.86 20.15
CA LEU A 443 3.80 0.13 20.10
C LEU A 443 2.83 0.91 20.99
N TRP A 444 1.59 0.45 21.05
CA TRP A 444 0.65 0.84 22.10
C TRP A 444 1.19 0.58 23.54
N GLY A 445 0.70 1.34 24.52
CA GLY A 445 1.11 1.20 25.92
C GLY A 445 0.67 2.34 26.83
N GLN A 446 1.19 2.34 28.07
CA GLN A 446 1.01 3.44 29.04
C GLN A 446 1.71 4.70 28.53
N THR A 447 0.96 5.80 28.45
CA THR A 447 1.44 7.06 27.86
C THR A 447 2.68 7.58 28.59
N ASP A 448 2.66 7.65 29.91
CA ASP A 448 3.77 8.20 30.69
C ASP A 448 5.04 7.34 30.60
N VAL A 449 4.90 6.02 30.52
CA VAL A 449 6.01 5.08 30.32
C VAL A 449 6.66 5.31 28.96
N TYR A 450 5.86 5.44 27.90
CA TYR A 450 6.37 5.68 26.55
C TYR A 450 6.99 7.07 26.40
N GLU A 451 6.37 8.11 26.96
CA GLU A 451 6.92 9.48 26.92
C GLU A 451 8.28 9.57 27.61
N LYS A 452 8.42 8.97 28.81
CA LYS A 452 9.71 8.88 29.51
C LYS A 452 10.73 8.10 28.67
N ALA A 453 10.30 7.00 28.06
CA ALA A 453 11.16 6.19 27.23
C ALA A 453 11.62 6.95 25.96
N LEU A 454 10.72 7.66 25.28
CA LEU A 454 11.03 8.49 24.11
C LEU A 454 11.98 9.63 24.46
N ALA A 455 11.76 10.32 25.60
CA ALA A 455 12.65 11.38 26.05
C ALA A 455 14.08 10.85 26.26
N LYS A 456 14.23 9.68 26.89
CA LYS A 456 15.54 9.03 27.06
C LYS A 456 16.16 8.62 25.72
N LEU A 457 15.39 8.02 24.82
CA LEU A 457 15.87 7.62 23.50
C LEU A 457 16.40 8.81 22.70
N LYS A 458 15.65 9.93 22.70
CA LYS A 458 16.06 11.18 22.05
C LYS A 458 17.36 11.75 22.64
N ALA A 459 17.53 11.70 23.97
CA ALA A 459 18.76 12.13 24.63
C ALA A 459 19.99 11.27 24.25
N GLU A 460 19.76 10.02 23.83
CA GLU A 460 20.80 9.08 23.37
C GLU A 460 21.01 9.11 21.84
N ASN A 461 20.35 10.03 21.11
CA ASN A 461 20.29 10.04 19.64
C ASN A 461 19.82 8.70 19.04
N GLY A 462 18.99 7.96 19.78
CA GLY A 462 18.35 6.73 19.28
C GLY A 462 17.18 7.05 18.35
N LYS A 463 16.74 6.03 17.61
CA LYS A 463 15.64 6.15 16.64
C LYS A 463 14.44 5.32 17.07
N VAL A 464 13.25 5.84 16.82
CA VAL A 464 11.98 5.13 17.01
C VAL A 464 11.32 4.89 15.67
N MET A 465 11.00 3.63 15.40
CA MET A 465 10.27 3.21 14.21
C MET A 465 8.86 2.76 14.57
N SER A 466 7.95 2.85 13.62
CA SER A 466 6.63 2.21 13.71
C SER A 466 6.65 0.85 13.03
N TYR A 467 5.82 -0.08 13.52
CA TYR A 467 5.75 -1.44 12.99
C TYR A 467 4.31 -1.85 12.72
N ASN A 468 4.03 -2.23 11.46
CA ASN A 468 2.71 -2.66 11.02
C ASN A 468 1.63 -1.60 11.34
N GLY A 469 0.46 -2.03 11.79
CA GLY A 469 -0.62 -1.15 12.18
C GLY A 469 -1.72 -1.92 12.87
N TRP A 470 -2.24 -1.38 13.97
CA TRP A 470 -3.22 -2.05 14.84
C TRP A 470 -4.26 -1.05 15.33
N ARG A 471 -5.55 -1.38 15.22
CA ARG A 471 -6.60 -0.54 15.80
C ARG A 471 -6.66 -0.73 17.32
N PRO A 472 -6.91 0.34 18.07
CA PRO A 472 -7.20 1.71 17.63
C PRO A 472 -5.95 2.62 17.59
N SER A 473 -4.75 2.04 17.72
CA SER A 473 -3.50 2.80 17.87
C SER A 473 -2.99 3.42 16.58
N ALA A 474 -3.17 2.73 15.46
CA ALA A 474 -2.84 3.17 14.11
C ALA A 474 -3.81 2.51 13.13
N GLY A 475 -3.81 2.93 11.88
CA GLY A 475 -4.57 2.23 10.85
C GLY A 475 -3.86 0.93 10.43
N THR A 476 -4.64 -0.07 10.03
CA THR A 476 -4.12 -1.41 9.76
C THR A 476 -3.91 -1.64 8.27
N PHE A 477 -3.08 -2.63 7.95
CA PHE A 477 -2.82 -3.10 6.59
C PHE A 477 -3.78 -4.23 6.17
N MET A 478 -4.89 -4.43 6.88
CA MET A 478 -5.83 -5.51 6.57
C MET A 478 -6.77 -5.12 5.42
N ILE A 479 -7.14 -6.10 4.59
CA ILE A 479 -7.98 -5.87 3.40
C ILE A 479 -9.32 -5.23 3.79
N GLU A 480 -9.94 -5.73 4.87
CA GLU A 480 -11.26 -5.29 5.32
C GLU A 480 -11.26 -4.00 6.15
N ASP A 481 -10.10 -3.39 6.40
CA ASP A 481 -10.04 -2.09 7.06
C ASP A 481 -10.58 -0.98 6.16
N ASP A 482 -11.06 0.10 6.78
CA ASP A 482 -11.46 1.33 6.07
C ASP A 482 -10.26 1.84 5.24
N GLY A 483 -10.48 2.35 4.03
CA GLY A 483 -9.35 2.76 3.17
C GLY A 483 -8.53 3.92 3.75
N VAL A 484 -9.18 4.77 4.54
CA VAL A 484 -8.55 5.85 5.33
C VAL A 484 -7.48 5.34 6.30
N ALA A 485 -7.55 4.08 6.75
CA ALA A 485 -6.64 3.53 7.75
C ALA A 485 -5.16 3.70 7.36
N LEU A 486 -4.81 3.48 6.08
CA LEU A 486 -3.42 3.60 5.64
C LEU A 486 -2.99 5.05 5.39
N ARG A 487 -3.92 5.95 5.06
CA ARG A 487 -3.66 7.38 4.97
C ARG A 487 -3.28 7.96 6.33
N VAL A 488 -4.00 7.57 7.38
CA VAL A 488 -3.76 7.99 8.77
C VAL A 488 -2.33 7.72 9.23
N ASN A 489 -1.71 6.63 8.76
CA ASN A 489 -0.35 6.26 9.18
C ASN A 489 0.69 7.33 8.80
N GLY A 490 0.52 8.02 7.66
CA GLY A 490 1.37 9.16 7.33
C GLY A 490 1.24 10.33 8.31
N TRP A 491 0.01 10.62 8.74
CA TRP A 491 -0.26 11.67 9.74
C TRP A 491 0.25 11.29 11.13
N ILE A 492 0.12 10.02 11.52
CA ILE A 492 0.70 9.49 12.76
C ILE A 492 2.22 9.63 12.73
N GLN A 493 2.85 9.26 11.61
CA GLN A 493 4.30 9.38 11.44
C GLN A 493 4.75 10.83 11.63
N PHE A 494 4.02 11.79 11.07
CA PHE A 494 4.29 13.22 11.20
C PHE A 494 4.11 13.70 12.65
N LYS A 495 2.95 13.40 13.25
CA LYS A 495 2.58 13.84 14.60
C LYS A 495 3.67 13.49 15.63
N HIS A 496 4.21 12.28 15.52
CA HIS A 496 5.13 11.73 16.50
C HIS A 496 6.60 11.81 16.11
N ASN A 497 6.91 12.35 14.92
CA ASN A 497 8.26 12.38 14.35
C ASN A 497 8.91 10.97 14.38
N ILE A 498 8.17 9.99 13.87
CA ILE A 498 8.64 8.61 13.75
C ILE A 498 9.66 8.53 12.61
N ASP A 499 10.85 8.00 12.91
CA ASP A 499 11.99 7.98 11.99
C ASP A 499 11.73 7.14 10.74
N ARG A 500 10.98 6.03 10.88
CA ARG A 500 10.63 5.13 9.77
C ARG A 500 9.43 4.26 10.11
N TRP A 501 8.57 4.01 9.14
CA TRP A 501 7.49 3.02 9.26
C TRP A 501 7.86 1.71 8.58
N PHE A 502 7.90 0.62 9.35
CA PHE A 502 8.23 -0.72 8.89
C PHE A 502 6.98 -1.55 8.68
N TYR A 503 6.82 -2.13 7.49
CA TYR A 503 5.86 -3.22 7.26
C TYR A 503 6.60 -4.54 7.07
N TRP A 504 6.19 -5.54 7.84
CA TRP A 504 6.97 -6.77 8.03
C TRP A 504 7.14 -7.61 6.77
N ALA A 505 6.19 -7.60 5.84
CA ALA A 505 6.36 -8.28 4.55
C ALA A 505 5.46 -7.66 3.48
N GLY A 506 5.95 -7.55 2.25
CA GLY A 506 5.17 -7.14 1.08
C GLY A 506 4.78 -8.30 0.16
N THR A 507 5.40 -9.47 0.31
CA THR A 507 5.31 -10.61 -0.62
C THR A 507 5.22 -11.96 0.11
N ASN A 508 4.50 -12.02 1.23
CA ASN A 508 4.27 -13.26 1.99
C ASN A 508 3.32 -14.21 1.24
N TYR A 509 3.80 -14.77 0.12
CA TYR A 509 3.06 -15.68 -0.74
C TYR A 509 3.05 -17.11 -0.18
N SER A 510 3.95 -17.40 0.74
CA SER A 510 3.94 -18.60 1.56
C SER A 510 3.54 -18.28 2.99
N ASN A 511 2.65 -19.09 3.58
CA ASN A 511 2.25 -18.95 4.98
C ASN A 511 2.71 -20.20 5.76
N PRO A 512 3.90 -20.18 6.37
CA PRO A 512 4.42 -21.33 7.10
C PRO A 512 3.65 -21.62 8.40
N SER A 513 2.83 -20.69 8.87
CA SER A 513 2.00 -20.87 10.06
C SER A 513 0.73 -21.70 9.79
N PHE A 514 0.43 -22.02 8.53
CA PHE A 514 -0.79 -22.70 8.12
C PHE A 514 -0.53 -24.16 7.66
N THR A 515 -1.60 -24.96 7.51
CA THR A 515 -1.50 -26.33 6.93
C THR A 515 -1.19 -26.30 5.43
N LYS A 516 -1.42 -25.18 4.75
CA LYS A 516 -0.98 -24.93 3.37
C LYS A 516 0.22 -23.97 3.38
N PHE A 517 1.34 -24.44 2.83
CA PHE A 517 2.55 -23.64 2.70
C PHE A 517 2.42 -22.55 1.62
N ARG A 518 1.76 -22.83 0.49
CA ARG A 518 1.54 -21.88 -0.61
C ARG A 518 0.12 -21.31 -0.54
N VAL A 519 -0.02 -19.99 -0.61
CA VAL A 519 -1.32 -19.29 -0.58
C VAL A 519 -1.70 -18.88 -2.00
N ASN A 520 -2.92 -19.20 -2.45
CA ASN A 520 -3.46 -18.58 -3.66
C ASN A 520 -3.97 -17.17 -3.31
N VAL A 521 -3.07 -16.19 -3.42
CA VAL A 521 -3.32 -14.80 -3.02
C VAL A 521 -4.43 -14.13 -3.83
N PHE A 522 -4.78 -14.68 -5.00
CA PHE A 522 -5.85 -14.19 -5.86
C PHE A 522 -7.25 -14.71 -5.48
N LYS A 523 -7.34 -15.69 -4.59
CA LYS A 523 -8.61 -16.30 -4.14
C LYS A 523 -8.79 -16.29 -2.62
N GLU A 524 -7.70 -16.28 -1.86
CA GLU A 524 -7.71 -16.36 -0.40
C GLU A 524 -7.28 -15.01 0.21
N ALA A 525 -8.18 -14.38 0.97
CA ALA A 525 -7.86 -13.14 1.70
C ALA A 525 -6.87 -13.38 2.85
N CYS A 526 -6.97 -14.52 3.54
CA CYS A 526 -6.12 -14.86 4.68
C CYS A 526 -4.72 -15.26 4.21
N THR A 527 -3.75 -14.38 4.41
CA THR A 527 -2.35 -14.56 3.97
C THR A 527 -1.41 -14.86 5.13
N PHE A 528 -1.84 -14.61 6.37
CA PHE A 528 -1.02 -14.85 7.57
C PHE A 528 -1.79 -15.52 8.71
N GLY A 529 -1.04 -16.18 9.58
CA GLY A 529 -1.55 -16.85 10.78
C GLY A 529 -2.11 -18.25 10.55
N ARG A 530 -2.62 -18.84 11.63
CA ARG A 530 -3.30 -20.13 11.63
C ARG A 530 -4.78 -19.92 11.33
N ARG A 531 -5.37 -20.84 10.57
CA ARG A 531 -6.81 -20.98 10.42
C ARG A 531 -7.26 -22.34 10.98
N LYS A 532 -8.21 -22.31 11.91
CA LYS A 532 -8.86 -23.49 12.48
C LYS A 532 -9.81 -24.11 11.44
N SER A 533 -10.05 -25.42 11.54
CA SER A 533 -10.97 -26.14 10.65
C SER A 533 -12.39 -25.63 10.80
N GLU A 534 -12.85 -25.48 12.04
CA GLU A 534 -14.17 -24.96 12.36
C GLU A 534 -14.17 -23.43 12.51
N PRO A 535 -15.09 -22.71 11.84
CA PRO A 535 -15.24 -21.27 12.01
C PRO A 535 -15.74 -20.94 13.43
N HIS A 536 -15.25 -19.84 13.99
CA HIS A 536 -15.73 -19.33 15.27
C HIS A 536 -17.09 -18.64 15.07
N PRO A 537 -18.11 -18.91 15.90
CA PRO A 537 -19.44 -18.32 15.72
C PRO A 537 -19.44 -16.79 15.64
N LYS A 538 -18.58 -16.12 16.42
CA LYS A 538 -18.48 -14.65 16.48
C LYS A 538 -17.51 -14.03 15.45
N TYR A 539 -16.47 -14.77 15.02
CA TYR A 539 -15.35 -14.19 14.26
C TYR A 539 -15.19 -14.76 12.85
N GLY A 540 -15.95 -15.81 12.49
CA GLY A 540 -15.82 -16.48 11.20
C GLY A 540 -14.56 -17.35 11.16
N ALA A 541 -13.90 -17.39 10.01
CA ALA A 541 -12.57 -17.99 9.91
C ALA A 541 -11.61 -17.30 10.89
N TRP A 542 -10.86 -18.10 11.65
CA TRP A 542 -10.08 -17.58 12.78
C TRP A 542 -8.92 -18.49 13.13
N GLY A 543 -8.01 -17.99 13.95
CA GLY A 543 -6.94 -18.72 14.60
C GLY A 543 -5.83 -17.78 15.04
N ASN A 544 -4.74 -18.34 15.57
CA ASN A 544 -3.65 -17.53 16.10
C ASN A 544 -2.99 -16.72 14.97
N GLY A 545 -2.97 -15.39 15.10
CA GLY A 545 -2.42 -14.48 14.11
C GLY A 545 -3.20 -14.36 12.81
N TYR A 546 -4.46 -14.83 12.73
CA TYR A 546 -5.27 -14.73 11.52
C TYR A 546 -5.35 -13.27 11.03
N GLY A 547 -4.93 -13.03 9.78
CA GLY A 547 -4.91 -11.71 9.14
C GLY A 547 -5.20 -11.80 7.65
N ASN A 548 -6.09 -10.95 7.15
CA ASN A 548 -6.45 -10.85 5.75
C ASN A 548 -5.55 -9.82 5.04
N GLY A 549 -4.74 -10.27 4.07
CA GLY A 549 -3.76 -9.45 3.36
C GLY A 549 -2.52 -9.09 4.19
N ASP A 550 -2.42 -9.55 5.43
CA ASP A 550 -1.23 -9.35 6.25
C ASP A 550 0.01 -9.97 5.60
N GLY A 551 1.11 -9.21 5.59
CA GLY A 551 2.34 -9.57 4.88
C GLY A 551 2.29 -9.48 3.35
N LEU A 552 1.23 -8.91 2.78
CA LEU A 552 1.02 -8.83 1.34
C LEU A 552 0.67 -7.40 0.92
N LEU A 553 1.49 -6.76 0.09
CA LEU A 553 1.18 -5.46 -0.56
C LEU A 553 1.32 -5.51 -2.08
N PHE A 554 2.09 -6.47 -2.57
CA PHE A 554 2.31 -6.72 -3.98
C PHE A 554 1.77 -8.12 -4.29
N TYR A 555 1.00 -8.25 -5.36
CA TYR A 555 0.58 -9.52 -5.94
C TYR A 555 1.55 -9.90 -7.06
N PRO A 556 1.80 -11.19 -7.34
CA PRO A 556 2.71 -11.58 -8.42
C PRO A 556 2.00 -11.46 -9.78
N GLY A 557 2.52 -10.65 -10.72
CA GLY A 557 1.94 -10.53 -12.06
C GLY A 557 2.03 -11.80 -12.90
N THR A 558 3.01 -12.67 -12.61
CA THR A 558 3.10 -14.03 -13.12
C THR A 558 3.09 -15.00 -11.94
N ASP A 559 2.24 -16.02 -11.98
CA ASP A 559 2.17 -17.05 -10.93
C ASP A 559 2.24 -18.46 -11.53
N THR A 560 3.44 -19.02 -11.59
CA THR A 560 3.68 -20.40 -12.07
C THR A 560 3.17 -21.49 -11.11
N VAL A 561 2.85 -21.12 -9.86
CA VAL A 561 2.26 -22.03 -8.87
C VAL A 561 0.74 -22.10 -9.05
N TYR A 562 0.10 -20.98 -9.40
CA TYR A 562 -1.33 -20.88 -9.72
C TYR A 562 -1.53 -20.25 -11.10
N PRO A 563 -1.19 -20.97 -12.20
CA PRO A 563 -1.16 -20.40 -13.54
C PRO A 563 -2.51 -19.83 -14.01
N GLU A 564 -3.62 -20.36 -13.52
CA GLU A 564 -4.97 -19.92 -13.91
C GLU A 564 -5.35 -18.54 -13.33
N GLU A 565 -4.56 -18.05 -12.37
CA GLU A 565 -4.73 -16.71 -11.80
C GLU A 565 -3.68 -15.71 -12.31
N SER A 566 -2.73 -16.17 -13.11
CA SER A 566 -1.61 -15.39 -13.62
C SER A 566 -2.08 -14.32 -14.61
N CYS A 567 -1.64 -13.09 -14.40
CA CYS A 567 -1.85 -11.98 -15.34
C CYS A 567 -0.81 -11.98 -16.47
N ASN A 568 0.18 -12.89 -16.41
CA ASN A 568 1.29 -13.03 -17.36
C ASN A 568 2.12 -11.75 -17.54
N LEU A 569 2.30 -11.03 -16.43
CA LEU A 569 3.14 -9.84 -16.36
C LEU A 569 4.41 -10.16 -15.59
N LEU A 570 5.58 -9.77 -16.10
CA LEU A 570 6.88 -10.01 -15.46
C LEU A 570 7.19 -8.92 -14.41
N GLY A 571 6.26 -8.65 -13.50
CA GLY A 571 6.44 -7.71 -12.40
C GLY A 571 5.30 -7.80 -11.39
N PRO A 572 5.33 -7.00 -10.31
CA PRO A 572 4.26 -7.00 -9.32
C PRO A 572 2.96 -6.38 -9.85
N ILE A 573 1.86 -6.68 -9.16
CA ILE A 573 0.58 -5.99 -9.23
C ILE A 573 0.36 -5.29 -7.87
N ALA A 574 -0.03 -4.02 -7.89
CA ALA A 574 -0.24 -3.27 -6.66
C ALA A 574 -1.51 -3.73 -5.92
N SER A 575 -1.47 -3.74 -4.58
CA SER A 575 -2.70 -3.73 -3.79
C SER A 575 -3.28 -2.30 -3.72
N LEU A 576 -4.59 -2.18 -3.49
CA LEU A 576 -5.19 -0.90 -3.12
C LEU A 576 -4.61 -0.38 -1.81
N ARG A 577 -4.25 -1.28 -0.89
CA ARG A 577 -3.56 -0.90 0.35
C ARG A 577 -2.24 -0.18 0.10
N LEU A 578 -1.44 -0.61 -0.89
CA LEU A 578 -0.21 0.09 -1.29
C LEU A 578 -0.52 1.52 -1.79
N LYS A 579 -1.56 1.69 -2.61
CA LYS A 579 -2.01 2.99 -3.13
C LYS A 579 -2.56 3.91 -2.04
N LEU A 580 -3.33 3.36 -1.10
CA LEU A 580 -3.88 4.09 0.05
C LEU A 580 -2.76 4.52 1.03
N TRP A 581 -1.72 3.71 1.20
CA TRP A 581 -0.57 4.12 2.01
C TRP A 581 0.21 5.25 1.33
N ARG A 582 0.41 5.19 0.00
CA ARG A 582 0.99 6.29 -0.80
C ARG A 582 0.28 7.61 -0.54
N ARG A 583 -1.06 7.63 -0.44
CA ARG A 583 -1.81 8.86 -0.10
C ARG A 583 -1.37 9.47 1.24
N GLY A 584 -1.23 8.65 2.29
CA GLY A 584 -0.73 9.13 3.58
C GLY A 584 0.72 9.64 3.52
N LEU A 585 1.57 9.00 2.72
CA LEU A 585 2.96 9.42 2.53
C LEU A 585 3.06 10.73 1.72
N GLN A 586 2.14 10.99 0.78
CA GLN A 586 2.03 12.26 0.07
C GLN A 586 1.49 13.36 0.98
N ASP A 587 0.46 13.08 1.80
CA ASP A 587 -0.06 14.02 2.81
C ASP A 587 1.04 14.47 3.79
N TYR A 588 1.98 13.59 4.14
CA TYR A 588 3.12 13.94 4.98
C TYR A 588 3.96 15.08 4.37
N GLU A 589 4.13 15.10 3.05
CA GLU A 589 4.87 16.16 2.37
C GLU A 589 4.07 17.47 2.37
N TYR A 590 2.75 17.42 2.20
CA TYR A 590 1.88 18.59 2.41
C TYR A 590 1.98 19.12 3.84
N LEU A 591 1.93 18.25 4.84
CA LEU A 591 2.10 18.60 6.25
C LEU A 591 3.44 19.31 6.49
N ARG A 592 4.53 18.81 5.89
CA ARG A 592 5.85 19.43 6.01
C ARG A 592 5.93 20.79 5.34
N MET A 593 5.45 20.91 4.11
CA MET A 593 5.45 22.18 3.38
C MET A 593 4.58 23.22 4.09
N ALA A 594 3.37 22.84 4.52
CA ALA A 594 2.46 23.71 5.25
C ALA A 594 3.03 24.14 6.61
N ARG A 595 3.61 23.21 7.38
CA ARG A 595 4.18 23.52 8.71
C ARG A 595 5.39 24.45 8.61
N ALA A 596 6.10 24.46 7.48
CA ALA A 596 7.17 25.41 7.23
C ALA A 596 6.65 26.86 7.05
N VAL A 597 5.37 27.04 6.70
CA VAL A 597 4.71 28.34 6.54
C VAL A 597 3.98 28.74 7.83
N ASP A 598 3.12 27.86 8.35
CA ASP A 598 2.34 28.09 9.57
C ASP A 598 2.38 26.87 10.49
N PRO A 599 3.36 26.81 11.42
CA PRO A 599 3.49 25.70 12.35
C PRO A 599 2.28 25.53 13.27
N GLU A 600 1.68 26.63 13.74
CA GLU A 600 0.62 26.60 14.75
C GLU A 600 -0.69 26.04 14.16
N ALA A 601 -1.06 26.51 12.96
CA ALA A 601 -2.24 26.02 12.25
C ALA A 601 -2.11 24.54 11.91
N VAL A 602 -0.96 24.10 11.39
CA VAL A 602 -0.75 22.69 11.03
C VAL A 602 -0.75 21.80 12.27
N ASP A 603 -0.08 22.21 13.35
CA ASP A 603 -0.07 21.42 14.59
C ASP A 603 -1.48 21.33 15.21
N ALA A 604 -2.31 22.38 15.07
CA ALA A 604 -3.72 22.35 15.46
C ALA A 604 -4.55 21.39 14.59
N LEU A 605 -4.36 21.43 13.27
CA LEU A 605 -5.04 20.53 12.33
C LEU A 605 -4.66 19.06 12.58
N VAL A 606 -3.37 18.76 12.81
CA VAL A 606 -2.90 17.40 13.15
C VAL A 606 -3.55 16.89 14.44
N ARG A 607 -3.62 17.72 15.50
CA ARG A 607 -4.31 17.35 16.75
C ARG A 607 -5.80 17.11 16.56
N LYS A 608 -6.44 17.81 15.63
CA LYS A 608 -7.86 17.64 15.28
C LYS A 608 -8.08 16.34 14.50
N MET A 609 -7.26 16.07 13.48
CA MET A 609 -7.41 14.92 12.59
C MET A 609 -7.00 13.61 13.26
N VAL A 610 -5.95 13.63 14.09
CA VAL A 610 -5.47 12.47 14.85
C VAL A 610 -5.33 12.84 16.34
N PRO A 611 -6.44 12.89 17.11
CA PRO A 611 -6.40 13.26 18.52
C PRO A 611 -5.56 12.33 19.39
N LYS A 612 -5.68 11.02 19.19
CA LYS A 612 -4.91 9.99 19.90
C LYS A 612 -4.43 8.88 18.96
N SER A 613 -3.15 8.53 19.05
CA SER A 613 -2.58 7.37 18.36
C SER A 613 -1.50 6.72 19.20
N LEU A 614 -1.13 5.49 18.85
CA LEU A 614 -0.02 4.75 19.47
C LEU A 614 -0.18 4.66 21.00
N TRP A 615 0.81 5.12 21.76
CA TRP A 615 0.81 5.12 23.22
C TRP A 615 -0.11 6.18 23.85
N GLU A 616 -0.62 7.16 23.09
CA GLU A 616 -1.55 8.18 23.62
C GLU A 616 -2.93 7.60 23.99
N LEU A 617 -3.20 6.36 23.59
CA LEU A 617 -4.36 5.60 24.04
C LEU A 617 -4.26 5.24 25.54
N GLY A 618 -3.05 5.12 26.08
CA GLY A 618 -2.81 4.94 27.52
C GLY A 618 -3.19 3.58 28.08
N VAL A 619 -3.09 2.49 27.30
CA VAL A 619 -3.51 1.15 27.72
C VAL A 619 -2.33 0.17 27.77
N THR A 620 -2.16 -0.54 28.89
CA THR A 620 -1.01 -1.44 29.11
C THR A 620 -1.25 -2.92 28.98
N ASP A 621 -2.48 -3.40 29.15
CA ASP A 621 -2.74 -4.83 29.27
C ASP A 621 -3.96 -5.25 28.44
N LYS A 622 -3.75 -6.17 27.49
CA LYS A 622 -4.84 -6.84 26.72
C LYS A 622 -5.72 -7.70 27.62
N SER A 623 -5.22 -8.09 28.79
CA SER A 623 -5.82 -9.07 29.68
C SER A 623 -6.44 -8.47 30.95
N ASP A 624 -6.29 -7.16 31.21
CA ASP A 624 -6.90 -6.51 32.37
C ASP A 624 -8.34 -6.03 32.05
N PRO A 625 -9.38 -6.66 32.63
CA PRO A 625 -10.78 -6.33 32.35
C PRO A 625 -11.25 -5.01 32.99
N THR A 626 -10.39 -4.32 33.74
CA THR A 626 -10.69 -3.05 34.42
C THR A 626 -10.40 -1.82 33.55
N TYR A 627 -9.60 -1.95 32.48
CA TYR A 627 -9.31 -0.85 31.55
C TYR A 627 -10.35 -0.72 30.44
N VAL A 628 -10.65 0.52 30.05
CA VAL A 628 -11.53 0.85 28.91
C VAL A 628 -10.64 1.10 27.69
N HIS A 629 -10.73 0.25 26.67
CA HIS A 629 -10.12 0.54 25.36
C HIS A 629 -10.98 1.61 24.65
N GLY A 630 -10.37 2.61 24.01
CA GLY A 630 -11.09 3.58 23.19
C GLY A 630 -11.34 3.05 21.79
N GLY A 631 -12.25 3.67 21.02
CA GLY A 631 -12.24 3.46 19.56
C GLY A 631 -11.06 4.17 18.91
N ILE A 632 -10.95 4.06 17.59
CA ILE A 632 -10.11 4.98 16.81
C ILE A 632 -10.50 6.43 17.12
N SER A 633 -9.53 7.33 17.09
CA SER A 633 -9.75 8.74 17.43
C SER A 633 -9.96 9.65 16.21
N TRP A 634 -9.73 9.11 15.02
CA TRP A 634 -9.79 9.83 13.75
C TRP A 634 -11.08 9.51 12.98
N SER A 635 -11.42 10.38 12.02
CA SER A 635 -12.58 10.17 11.15
C SER A 635 -12.33 9.07 10.13
N VAL A 636 -13.35 8.23 9.88
CA VAL A 636 -13.38 7.26 8.77
C VAL A 636 -13.98 7.83 7.49
N ASN A 637 -14.49 9.07 7.53
CA ASN A 637 -15.06 9.75 6.36
C ASN A 637 -13.93 10.32 5.48
N PRO A 638 -13.75 9.85 4.24
CA PRO A 638 -12.69 10.34 3.36
C PRO A 638 -12.75 11.86 3.08
N ASP A 639 -13.94 12.45 3.03
CA ASP A 639 -14.11 13.88 2.76
C ASP A 639 -13.45 14.77 3.83
N ASP A 640 -13.36 14.29 5.07
CA ASP A 640 -12.69 15.02 6.15
C ASP A 640 -11.19 15.15 5.87
N TRP A 641 -10.59 14.11 5.27
CA TRP A 641 -9.18 14.06 4.92
C TRP A 641 -8.87 14.85 3.64
N GLU A 642 -9.76 14.83 2.64
CA GLU A 642 -9.59 15.69 1.47
C GLU A 642 -9.68 17.17 1.83
N ARG A 643 -10.60 17.56 2.73
CA ARG A 643 -10.66 18.94 3.22
C ARG A 643 -9.40 19.32 3.99
N ALA A 644 -8.89 18.43 4.85
CA ALA A 644 -7.64 18.68 5.58
C ALA A 644 -6.44 18.79 4.64
N ARG A 645 -6.32 17.92 3.62
CA ARG A 645 -5.27 18.00 2.60
C ARG A 645 -5.36 19.30 1.80
N ARG A 646 -6.57 19.75 1.44
CA ARG A 646 -6.77 21.04 0.76
C ARG A 646 -6.33 22.21 1.64
N GLU A 647 -6.70 22.20 2.93
CA GLU A 647 -6.27 23.21 3.89
C GLU A 647 -4.73 23.27 3.99
N LEU A 648 -4.05 22.12 4.04
CA LEU A 648 -2.58 22.07 4.02
C LEU A 648 -1.99 22.64 2.72
N ALA A 649 -2.58 22.31 1.57
CA ALA A 649 -2.15 22.86 0.29
C ALA A 649 -2.28 24.40 0.26
N ASP A 650 -3.42 24.93 0.72
CA ASP A 650 -3.67 26.37 0.76
C ASP A 650 -2.69 27.10 1.71
N ILE A 651 -2.37 26.49 2.87
CA ILE A 651 -1.34 27.00 3.80
C ILE A 651 0.04 26.98 3.12
N ALA A 652 0.42 25.86 2.50
CA ALA A 652 1.72 25.71 1.83
C ALA A 652 1.93 26.74 0.70
N MET A 653 0.86 27.13 0.00
CA MET A 653 0.92 28.17 -1.02
C MET A 653 0.96 29.60 -0.45
N GLY A 654 0.74 29.79 0.86
CA GLY A 654 0.78 31.10 1.52
C GLY A 654 -0.28 32.08 0.99
N GLY A 655 -1.44 31.57 0.57
CA GLY A 655 -2.51 32.37 -0.03
C GLY A 655 -2.27 32.79 -1.49
N LYS A 656 -1.22 32.29 -2.15
CA LYS A 656 -1.10 32.37 -3.61
C LYS A 656 -2.09 31.38 -4.21
N LYS A 657 -3.10 31.90 -4.92
CA LYS A 657 -4.04 31.10 -5.72
C LYS A 657 -3.66 31.15 -7.18
#